data_AF-G7M5Q6-F1
#
_entry.id   AF-G7M5Q6-F1
#
_cell.length_a   1.000
_cell.length_b   1.000
_cell.length_c   1.000
_cell.angle_alpha   90.00
_cell.angle_beta   90.00
_cell.angle_gamma   90.00
#
_symmetry.space_group_name_H-M   'P 1'
#
loop_
_entity.id
_entity.type
_entity.pdbx_description
1 polymer ?
#
loop_
_entity_poly.entity_id
_entity_poly.type
_entity_poly.pdbx_seq_one_letter_code
_entity_poly.pdbx_strand_id
1 'polypeptide(L)'
;MEQNLGSIIKKEAVTYSIRNEIKLIFFVKKGMDSFLDDIIDGVSKKYNIKKVIITEYKQIDEGMEWADICWFEWCDDLIAYGSKLELAKEKKIICRLHSYEAFNGYINDVNWSNVNSLIVICEHIKNFIVKNFNINERIISIIPNGIDEKKWSFKERENGFNIVYVGYINYKKGPMLLLHTFKAIYDKDNRYKLYIAGIFQDNRDVLYYNQMIQEFGIENNVIYEGWQDDLDKWLNDKDYILCTSILESQNVSVMQAMCKGIKPIIHNFVGSKNIYDKKYVWNTIGEAISMIEEDNYASNEYKKYIVKNFSLAQQIDKVMAVIDNLKNTNIEDRELLEKPLVTVGITNYNNNTFLDKCIESVLKQTYKNVELIIVDDCSTDDSIKKIKFYEEKYSNIRAIFHEKNSGSPERGIEEIISQAKGEYVMKLDADDYLDNERALYEFISIFIENLDLDYVYCNLKLVDKDGIYQNTWKYKQFQYNEIISETFNRGGSGVIPIGTGVYKISFFRMNNLKWYDGKNMRIAVDTLNSLIFLKSNIRYEYIDKDLICYRQHENNITYDLKNRIKSIIYVMEYIVSNFSETIYLKDINWSTLTKEDVECTKGYLIGTKYYRTFIMYLRGEGMPWKHELNFDIEQIKLFLQPLINIAEKYLKKSLHNNNLYSEDINVVLKELNKYKMNVRLNKATEEYSIQSQIVKDGKVVRKNLLEQYKDKYKNKYSKLLIYSPTNGYWKYSFLSWKETLNYMGIEVDIIYKINTTFDYSFYNSYITIGTSTYIYDSLKNKTITNIKNKIGIISVQLNNDELDLINVQLSKQFNFKFLISSLAEETNDVTLYNWISNNIKIINLPFAFNPLNYYPEDANKIYDYFFVGTNSYVKYKETEKYLTPILSKYNNGILRGIGWGKDIPELYPSNTNFFYNRAKINLNYHLDIQKQNRSEVNERTFSIASCGAFQLVDNPKLIYELYSEDDMVIANDEYEYIEKFEYYLNKPLERLEKSYNALVKTYKKDYSLFKVLENFLKLMV
;
A
#
# COMPACT_ATOMS: atom_id res chain seq x y z
N MET A 1 72.64 -30.95 -4.79
CA MET A 1 73.31 -29.90 -5.60
C MET A 1 72.24 -29.09 -6.28
N GLU A 2 72.49 -27.78 -6.21
CA GLU A 2 71.77 -26.65 -6.76
C GLU A 2 71.25 -26.76 -8.21
N GLN A 3 70.25 -25.91 -8.45
CA GLN A 3 70.06 -25.02 -9.61
C GLN A 3 69.32 -25.51 -10.87
N ASN A 4 68.10 -24.99 -10.95
CA ASN A 4 67.60 -24.01 -11.94
C ASN A 4 66.92 -24.44 -13.25
N LEU A 5 65.73 -23.82 -13.38
CA LEU A 5 65.11 -23.20 -14.56
C LEU A 5 64.39 -24.08 -15.60
N GLY A 6 63.10 -23.78 -15.80
CA GLY A 6 62.55 -23.66 -17.15
C GLY A 6 61.24 -24.38 -17.47
N SER A 7 60.12 -23.70 -17.17
CA SER A 7 58.94 -23.55 -18.04
C SER A 7 58.09 -24.77 -18.52
N ILE A 8 56.82 -24.71 -18.09
CA ILE A 8 55.58 -24.72 -18.91
C ILE A 8 54.81 -26.05 -19.15
N ILE A 9 53.76 -26.20 -18.30
CA ILE A 9 52.32 -26.46 -18.59
C ILE A 9 51.79 -27.89 -18.89
N LYS A 10 50.97 -28.34 -17.91
CA LYS A 10 49.73 -29.18 -17.93
C LYS A 10 49.87 -30.67 -18.28
N LYS A 11 49.19 -31.62 -17.63
CA LYS A 11 48.08 -31.62 -16.65
C LYS A 11 48.01 -33.03 -16.06
N GLU A 12 48.04 -33.16 -14.74
CA GLU A 12 47.14 -34.00 -13.93
C GLU A 12 47.55 -33.86 -12.46
N ALA A 13 46.81 -33.02 -11.74
CA ALA A 13 46.92 -32.93 -10.29
C ALA A 13 45.50 -32.98 -9.73
N VAL A 14 45.15 -34.13 -9.16
CA VAL A 14 44.10 -34.22 -8.16
C VAL A 14 44.81 -34.29 -6.81
N THR A 15 44.91 -33.15 -6.14
CA THR A 15 45.21 -33.07 -4.71
C THR A 15 44.44 -31.90 -4.15
N TYR A 16 43.39 -32.18 -3.38
CA TYR A 16 42.75 -31.19 -2.51
C TYR A 16 42.89 -31.66 -1.07
N SER A 17 43.66 -30.93 -0.26
CA SER A 17 43.21 -30.39 1.03
C SER A 17 44.36 -29.70 1.76
N ILE A 18 44.19 -28.40 2.03
CA ILE A 18 44.83 -27.72 3.16
C ILE A 18 43.65 -27.20 3.98
N ARG A 19 43.24 -27.92 5.04
CA ARG A 19 42.19 -27.47 5.96
C ARG A 19 42.82 -26.51 6.97
N ASN A 20 42.49 -25.22 6.89
CA ASN A 20 42.70 -24.29 8.01
C ASN A 20 41.64 -24.60 9.08
N GLU A 21 42.02 -25.30 10.14
CA GLU A 21 41.15 -25.62 11.28
C GLU A 21 41.07 -24.44 12.27
N ILE A 22 39.86 -23.98 12.56
CA ILE A 22 39.59 -22.88 13.51
C ILE A 22 39.84 -23.35 14.93
N LYS A 23 40.46 -22.49 15.74
CA LYS A 23 40.76 -22.71 17.15
C LYS A 23 39.66 -22.14 18.03
N LEU A 24 38.97 -23.01 18.75
CA LEU A 24 37.92 -22.67 19.69
C LEU A 24 38.39 -23.00 21.11
N ILE A 25 38.32 -22.04 22.03
CA ILE A 25 38.66 -22.26 23.43
C ILE A 25 37.44 -22.10 24.33
N PHE A 26 37.30 -22.97 25.32
CA PHE A 26 36.26 -22.91 26.35
C PHE A 26 36.90 -22.58 27.69
N PHE A 27 36.47 -21.47 28.29
CA PHE A 27 36.84 -21.03 29.63
C PHE A 27 35.70 -21.35 30.61
N VAL A 28 36.06 -21.95 31.74
CA VAL A 28 35.11 -22.34 32.78
C VAL A 28 35.81 -22.42 34.14
N LYS A 29 35.08 -22.20 35.23
CA LYS A 29 35.59 -22.42 36.58
C LYS A 29 35.58 -23.88 36.99
N LYS A 30 36.43 -24.22 37.97
CA LYS A 30 36.47 -25.57 38.56
C LYS A 30 35.09 -25.96 39.12
N GLY A 31 34.54 -27.07 38.64
CA GLY A 31 33.25 -27.62 39.09
C GLY A 31 32.02 -27.02 38.41
N MET A 32 32.19 -26.19 37.37
CA MET A 32 31.09 -25.55 36.63
C MET A 32 31.00 -26.02 35.17
N ASP A 33 31.63 -27.14 34.83
CA ASP A 33 31.78 -27.65 33.46
C ASP A 33 30.80 -28.76 33.08
N SER A 34 29.79 -29.03 33.93
CA SER A 34 28.82 -30.12 33.77
C SER A 34 27.99 -30.09 32.47
N PHE A 35 27.94 -28.94 31.78
CA PHE A 35 27.19 -28.76 30.53
C PHE A 35 28.08 -28.70 29.28
N LEU A 36 29.40 -28.77 29.44
CA LEU A 36 30.34 -28.51 28.35
C LEU A 36 30.78 -29.78 27.62
N ASP A 37 30.95 -30.89 28.31
CA ASP A 37 31.62 -32.07 27.74
C ASP A 37 30.89 -32.59 26.49
N ASP A 38 29.57 -32.74 26.55
CA ASP A 38 28.76 -33.17 25.39
C ASP A 38 28.79 -32.15 24.23
N ILE A 39 28.89 -30.84 24.53
CA ILE A 39 29.03 -29.79 23.52
C ILE A 39 30.41 -29.88 22.85
N ILE A 40 31.47 -29.98 23.66
CA ILE A 40 32.87 -30.08 23.22
C ILE A 40 33.06 -31.33 22.35
N ASP A 41 32.50 -32.47 22.75
CA ASP A 41 32.54 -33.71 21.97
C ASP A 41 31.80 -33.56 20.63
N GLY A 42 30.70 -32.80 20.60
CA GLY A 42 29.98 -32.47 19.38
C GLY A 42 30.79 -31.59 18.43
N VAL A 43 31.33 -30.49 18.93
CA VAL A 43 32.00 -29.45 18.12
C VAL A 43 33.45 -29.81 17.76
N SER A 44 34.13 -30.67 18.53
CA SER A 44 35.50 -31.15 18.28
C SER A 44 35.63 -31.93 16.97
N LYS A 45 34.52 -32.43 16.44
CA LYS A 45 34.46 -33.08 15.12
C LYS A 45 34.81 -32.14 13.96
N LYS A 46 34.74 -30.82 14.17
CA LYS A 46 34.95 -29.79 13.14
C LYS A 46 36.01 -28.73 13.49
N TYR A 47 36.27 -28.52 14.78
CA TYR A 47 37.15 -27.43 15.25
C TYR A 47 38.29 -27.97 16.12
N ASN A 48 39.40 -27.23 16.16
CA ASN A 48 40.50 -27.49 17.08
C ASN A 48 40.15 -26.87 18.43
N ILE A 49 39.99 -27.68 19.48
CA ILE A 49 39.41 -27.25 20.75
C ILE A 49 40.40 -27.31 21.90
N LYS A 50 40.34 -26.31 22.77
CA LYS A 50 40.88 -26.36 24.14
C LYS A 50 39.78 -26.08 25.16
N LYS A 51 39.77 -26.85 26.26
CA LYS A 51 39.02 -26.54 27.47
C LYS A 51 40.02 -26.14 28.54
N VAL A 52 39.80 -24.99 29.19
CA VAL A 52 40.68 -24.51 30.26
C VAL A 52 39.84 -24.24 31.50
N ILE A 53 40.17 -24.96 32.57
CA ILE A 53 39.63 -24.70 33.90
C ILE A 53 40.44 -23.58 34.53
N ILE A 54 39.83 -22.41 34.71
CA ILE A 54 40.52 -21.21 35.19
C ILE A 54 40.75 -21.27 36.70
N THR A 55 42.02 -21.14 37.09
CA THR A 55 42.47 -20.91 38.47
C THR A 55 43.11 -19.54 38.64
N GLU A 56 43.64 -18.95 37.55
CA GLU A 56 44.24 -17.61 37.51
C GLU A 56 43.88 -16.91 36.19
N TYR A 57 43.59 -15.60 36.23
CA TYR A 57 43.15 -14.84 35.04
C TYR A 57 44.16 -14.85 33.88
N LYS A 58 45.45 -15.02 34.15
CA LYS A 58 46.49 -15.15 33.12
C LYS A 58 46.20 -16.26 32.09
N GLN A 59 45.49 -17.31 32.51
CA GLN A 59 45.10 -18.41 31.63
C GLN A 59 44.05 -17.98 30.59
N ILE A 60 43.26 -16.93 30.88
CA ILE A 60 42.34 -16.32 29.91
C ILE A 60 43.16 -15.56 28.87
N ASP A 61 44.15 -14.76 29.29
CA ASP A 61 45.02 -14.01 28.38
C ASP A 61 45.71 -14.95 27.37
N GLU A 62 46.43 -15.96 27.88
CA GLU A 62 47.16 -16.96 27.06
C GLU A 62 46.20 -17.77 26.16
N GLY A 63 45.00 -18.06 26.67
CA GLY A 63 43.98 -18.78 25.93
C GLY A 63 43.38 -17.97 24.79
N MET A 64 43.10 -16.70 25.03
CA MET A 64 42.56 -15.77 24.03
C MET A 64 43.59 -15.47 22.95
N GLU A 65 44.88 -15.38 23.28
CA GLU A 65 45.95 -15.28 22.29
C GLU A 65 45.94 -16.48 21.33
N TRP A 66 45.78 -17.69 21.86
CA TRP A 66 45.79 -18.93 21.07
C TRP A 66 44.56 -19.09 20.16
N ALA A 67 43.37 -18.69 20.61
CA ALA A 67 42.11 -19.02 19.97
C ALA A 67 41.68 -18.01 18.89
N ASP A 68 40.83 -18.44 17.95
CA ASP A 68 40.09 -17.58 17.03
C ASP A 68 38.73 -17.20 17.64
N ILE A 69 38.10 -18.16 18.33
CA ILE A 69 36.81 -18.00 19.02
C ILE A 69 37.00 -18.37 20.50
N CYS A 70 36.56 -17.48 21.39
CA CYS A 70 36.66 -17.60 22.83
C CYS A 70 35.28 -17.78 23.44
N TRP A 71 35.01 -18.98 23.97
CA TRP A 71 33.77 -19.31 24.65
C TRP A 71 33.96 -19.18 26.16
N PHE A 72 33.11 -18.38 26.79
CA PHE A 72 32.99 -18.28 28.24
C PHE A 72 31.72 -19.01 28.67
N GLU A 73 31.90 -20.12 29.38
CA GLU A 73 30.80 -20.80 30.02
C GLU A 73 30.48 -20.07 31.32
N TRP A 74 29.20 -19.70 31.48
CA TRP A 74 28.68 -18.82 32.52
C TRP A 74 29.01 -17.33 32.34
N CYS A 75 28.07 -16.47 32.75
CA CYS A 75 28.22 -15.03 32.84
C CYS A 75 28.70 -14.61 34.24
N ASP A 76 29.97 -14.86 34.52
CA ASP A 76 30.61 -14.55 35.80
C ASP A 76 31.83 -13.63 35.66
N ASP A 77 32.71 -13.59 36.66
CA ASP A 77 33.92 -12.75 36.62
C ASP A 77 34.90 -13.14 35.50
N LEU A 78 34.84 -14.36 34.93
CA LEU A 78 35.73 -14.75 33.83
C LEU A 78 35.43 -13.93 32.57
N ILE A 79 34.16 -13.82 32.17
CA ILE A 79 33.76 -12.99 31.03
C ILE A 79 33.80 -11.49 31.38
N ALA A 80 33.52 -11.12 32.63
CA ALA A 80 33.64 -9.72 33.07
C ALA A 80 35.09 -9.23 32.99
N TYR A 81 36.07 -10.11 33.22
CA TYR A 81 37.48 -9.87 32.97
C TYR A 81 37.82 -9.94 31.47
N GLY A 82 37.53 -11.07 30.81
CA GLY A 82 37.95 -11.36 29.45
C GLY A 82 37.40 -10.38 28.40
N SER A 83 36.15 -9.92 28.56
CA SER A 83 35.53 -8.95 27.65
C SER A 83 36.16 -7.54 27.71
N LYS A 84 36.94 -7.23 28.75
CA LYS A 84 37.62 -5.93 28.94
C LYS A 84 39.07 -5.93 28.44
N LEU A 85 39.62 -7.10 28.09
CA LEU A 85 40.96 -7.20 27.53
C LEU A 85 41.03 -6.53 26.15
N GLU A 86 42.19 -5.98 25.78
CA GLU A 86 42.37 -5.37 24.46
C GLU A 86 42.17 -6.39 23.33
N LEU A 87 42.62 -7.63 23.55
CA LEU A 87 42.40 -8.76 22.63
C LEU A 87 40.92 -9.04 22.36
N ALA A 88 40.02 -8.70 23.28
CA ALA A 88 38.58 -8.92 23.09
C ALA A 88 37.99 -8.15 21.89
N LYS A 89 38.66 -7.07 21.45
CA LYS A 89 38.26 -6.30 20.27
C LYS A 89 38.55 -7.04 18.95
N GLU A 90 39.51 -7.96 18.96
CA GLU A 90 39.98 -8.69 17.79
C GLU A 90 39.46 -10.13 17.74
N LYS A 91 39.15 -10.71 18.90
CA LYS A 91 38.68 -12.09 19.04
C LYS A 91 37.17 -12.18 18.94
N LYS A 92 36.67 -13.34 18.48
CA LYS A 92 35.23 -13.62 18.52
C LYS A 92 34.86 -14.21 19.88
N ILE A 93 33.99 -13.55 20.63
CA ILE A 93 33.60 -13.97 21.98
C ILE A 93 32.17 -14.52 21.98
N ILE A 94 32.01 -15.71 22.54
CA ILE A 94 30.73 -16.32 22.90
C ILE A 94 30.63 -16.36 24.42
N CYS A 95 29.52 -15.89 24.99
CA CYS A 95 29.18 -16.10 26.40
C CYS A 95 27.93 -16.97 26.47
N ARG A 96 27.90 -17.98 27.34
CA ARG A 96 26.70 -18.80 27.57
C ARG A 96 26.16 -18.61 28.99
N LEU A 97 24.96 -18.06 29.10
CA LEU A 97 24.29 -17.71 30.36
C LEU A 97 23.18 -18.71 30.69
N HIS A 98 23.20 -19.28 31.89
CA HIS A 98 22.30 -20.36 32.28
C HIS A 98 21.00 -19.89 32.92
N SER A 99 21.04 -19.05 33.97
CA SER A 99 19.86 -18.33 34.48
C SER A 99 20.20 -17.50 35.70
N TYR A 100 20.87 -18.12 36.67
CA TYR A 100 21.19 -17.47 37.93
C TYR A 100 22.08 -16.24 37.70
N GLU A 101 22.95 -16.28 36.69
CA GLU A 101 23.82 -15.15 36.40
C GLU A 101 23.06 -13.89 35.94
N ALA A 102 21.85 -14.03 35.42
CA ALA A 102 21.01 -12.88 35.09
C ALA A 102 20.64 -12.05 36.33
N PHE A 103 20.69 -12.64 37.52
CA PHE A 103 20.31 -12.00 38.78
C PHE A 103 21.50 -11.67 39.69
N ASN A 104 22.73 -11.90 39.21
CA ASN A 104 23.94 -11.52 39.94
C ASN A 104 24.49 -10.17 39.44
N GLY A 105 25.57 -9.67 40.07
CA GLY A 105 26.16 -8.38 39.70
C GLY A 105 27.00 -8.41 38.41
N TYR A 106 27.56 -9.57 38.05
CA TYR A 106 28.61 -9.69 37.01
C TYR A 106 28.12 -9.32 35.61
N ILE A 107 26.84 -9.54 35.31
CA ILE A 107 26.22 -9.14 34.03
C ILE A 107 26.38 -7.63 33.74
N ASN A 108 26.50 -6.79 34.78
CA ASN A 108 26.77 -5.35 34.63
C ASN A 108 28.24 -5.04 34.36
N ASP A 109 29.13 -5.93 34.77
CA ASP A 109 30.57 -5.75 34.62
C ASP A 109 31.09 -6.23 33.26
N VAL A 110 30.28 -6.91 32.46
CA VAL A 110 30.67 -7.38 31.12
C VAL A 110 30.67 -6.22 30.12
N ASN A 111 31.74 -6.09 29.33
CA ASN A 111 31.74 -5.19 28.18
C ASN A 111 31.04 -5.85 26.98
N TRP A 112 29.72 -5.71 26.93
CA TRP A 112 28.87 -6.33 25.90
C TRP A 112 29.19 -5.90 24.46
N SER A 113 29.87 -4.77 24.25
CA SER A 113 30.31 -4.35 22.91
C SER A 113 31.36 -5.28 22.29
N ASN A 114 32.11 -6.01 23.12
CA ASN A 114 33.12 -6.97 22.68
C ASN A 114 32.60 -8.42 22.65
N VAL A 115 31.33 -8.65 22.99
CA VAL A 115 30.71 -9.99 22.95
C VAL A 115 29.98 -10.16 21.63
N ASN A 116 30.39 -11.13 20.81
CA ASN A 116 29.81 -11.34 19.48
C ASN A 116 28.59 -12.25 19.51
N SER A 117 28.48 -13.13 20.50
CA SER A 117 27.28 -13.94 20.71
C SER A 117 27.04 -14.21 22.20
N LEU A 118 25.78 -14.10 22.62
CA LEU A 118 25.29 -14.47 23.93
C LEU A 118 24.29 -15.61 23.79
N ILE A 119 24.64 -16.80 24.26
CA ILE A 119 23.73 -17.95 24.28
C ILE A 119 22.96 -17.94 25.60
N VAL A 120 21.63 -17.96 25.54
CA VAL A 120 20.75 -18.09 26.71
C VAL A 120 19.93 -19.37 26.59
N ILE A 121 19.59 -19.98 27.73
CA ILE A 121 18.91 -21.29 27.74
C ILE A 121 17.43 -21.19 27.37
N CYS A 122 16.76 -20.06 27.68
CA CYS A 122 15.32 -19.91 27.46
C CYS A 122 14.84 -18.46 27.30
N GLU A 123 13.63 -18.31 26.75
CA GLU A 123 13.02 -17.02 26.38
C GLU A 123 12.80 -16.08 27.57
N HIS A 124 12.31 -16.58 28.71
CA HIS A 124 11.97 -15.70 29.83
C HIS A 124 13.22 -15.09 30.48
N ILE A 125 14.37 -15.76 30.43
CA ILE A 125 15.66 -15.20 30.85
C ILE A 125 16.15 -14.18 29.83
N LYS A 126 16.04 -14.44 28.51
CA LYS A 126 16.31 -13.44 27.47
C LYS A 126 15.53 -12.15 27.72
N ASN A 127 14.22 -12.27 27.91
CA ASN A 127 13.34 -11.12 28.15
C ASN A 127 13.72 -10.36 29.42
N PHE A 128 14.10 -11.09 30.48
CA PHE A 128 14.59 -10.45 31.70
C PHE A 128 15.88 -9.67 31.45
N ILE A 129 16.88 -10.26 30.78
CA ILE A 129 18.17 -9.57 30.59
C ILE A 129 18.09 -8.39 29.63
N VAL A 130 17.34 -8.49 28.53
CA VAL A 130 17.14 -7.40 27.56
C VAL A 130 16.40 -6.22 28.20
N LYS A 131 15.46 -6.51 29.11
CA LYS A 131 14.71 -5.47 29.81
C LYS A 131 15.54 -4.73 30.86
N ASN A 132 16.44 -5.43 31.54
CA ASN A 132 17.13 -4.90 32.73
C ASN A 132 18.59 -4.47 32.46
N PHE A 133 19.20 -4.93 31.36
CA PHE A 133 20.58 -4.64 31.03
C PHE A 133 20.71 -4.16 29.58
N ASN A 134 21.71 -3.31 29.31
CA ASN A 134 21.96 -2.75 27.98
C ASN A 134 22.69 -3.75 27.08
N ILE A 135 22.03 -4.86 26.76
CA ILE A 135 22.55 -5.94 25.91
C ILE A 135 21.85 -5.87 24.56
N ASN A 136 22.61 -5.87 23.47
CA ASN A 136 22.05 -5.89 22.13
C ASN A 136 21.32 -7.22 21.89
N GLU A 137 20.02 -7.18 21.63
CA GLU A 137 19.23 -8.38 21.39
C GLU A 137 19.74 -9.22 20.19
N ARG A 138 20.38 -8.57 19.20
CA ARG A 138 20.90 -9.21 17.97
C ARG A 138 22.01 -10.24 18.23
N ILE A 139 22.76 -10.12 19.32
CA ILE A 139 23.82 -11.09 19.65
C ILE A 139 23.26 -12.31 20.39
N ILE A 140 21.98 -12.31 20.77
CA ILE A 140 21.40 -13.33 21.67
C ILE A 140 20.82 -14.50 20.89
N SER A 141 21.25 -15.72 21.22
CA SER A 141 20.71 -16.97 20.68
C SER A 141 20.10 -17.83 21.79
N ILE A 142 18.88 -18.33 21.59
CA ILE A 142 18.22 -19.22 22.56
C ILE A 142 18.56 -20.67 22.22
N ILE A 143 19.41 -21.29 23.04
CA ILE A 143 19.84 -22.67 22.87
C ILE A 143 19.64 -23.41 24.21
N PRO A 144 18.53 -24.15 24.35
CA PRO A 144 18.27 -25.00 25.50
C PRO A 144 19.37 -26.05 25.71
N ASN A 145 19.52 -26.53 26.95
CA ASN A 145 20.29 -27.74 27.24
C ASN A 145 19.64 -28.95 26.53
N GLY A 146 20.46 -29.75 25.87
CA GLY A 146 20.04 -30.98 25.23
C GLY A 146 20.19 -32.18 26.16
N ILE A 147 19.33 -33.18 25.95
CA ILE A 147 19.36 -34.48 26.62
C ILE A 147 19.82 -35.52 25.61
N ASP A 148 20.85 -36.28 25.96
CA ASP A 148 21.25 -37.47 25.20
C ASP A 148 20.34 -38.63 25.60
N GLU A 149 19.37 -38.95 24.76
CA GLU A 149 18.41 -40.02 25.01
C GLU A 149 19.04 -41.41 25.12
N LYS A 150 20.29 -41.57 24.66
CA LYS A 150 21.02 -42.85 24.73
C LYS A 150 21.59 -43.12 26.13
N LYS A 151 21.75 -42.09 26.96
CA LYS A 151 22.21 -42.21 28.35
C LYS A 151 21.10 -42.66 29.31
N TRP A 152 19.83 -42.73 28.88
CA TRP A 152 18.68 -43.01 29.74
C TRP A 152 17.95 -44.28 29.33
N SER A 153 17.90 -45.27 30.22
CA SER A 153 17.22 -46.53 29.97
C SER A 153 15.70 -46.37 30.11
N PHE A 154 15.00 -46.40 28.97
CA PHE A 154 13.54 -46.24 28.91
C PHE A 154 12.81 -47.45 29.49
N LYS A 155 11.75 -47.19 30.25
CA LYS A 155 10.83 -48.20 30.78
C LYS A 155 9.39 -47.70 30.62
N GLU A 156 8.52 -48.54 30.07
CA GLU A 156 7.07 -48.29 30.12
C GLU A 156 6.59 -48.51 31.55
N ARG A 157 5.77 -47.57 32.05
CA ARG A 157 5.27 -47.54 33.42
C ARG A 157 3.77 -47.34 33.45
N GLU A 158 3.20 -47.72 34.59
CA GLU A 158 1.80 -47.48 34.97
C GLU A 158 1.79 -46.62 36.23
N ASN A 159 0.60 -46.26 36.72
CA ASN A 159 0.44 -45.54 37.97
C ASN A 159 1.07 -46.32 39.14
N GLY A 160 1.85 -45.63 39.96
CA GLY A 160 2.59 -46.18 41.09
C GLY A 160 2.55 -45.27 42.30
N PHE A 161 3.50 -45.42 43.21
CA PHE A 161 3.49 -44.70 44.50
C PHE A 161 4.80 -43.98 44.82
N ASN A 162 5.80 -44.05 43.93
CA ASN A 162 7.12 -43.51 44.20
C ASN A 162 7.32 -42.17 43.47
N ILE A 163 7.28 -41.08 44.23
CA ILE A 163 7.50 -39.71 43.75
C ILE A 163 8.96 -39.36 44.02
N VAL A 164 9.63 -38.73 43.04
CA VAL A 164 11.01 -38.28 43.18
C VAL A 164 11.14 -36.77 43.12
N TYR A 165 12.17 -36.29 43.79
CA TYR A 165 12.69 -34.94 43.69
C TYR A 165 14.22 -35.00 43.54
N VAL A 166 14.77 -34.28 42.56
CA VAL A 166 16.19 -34.40 42.18
C VAL A 166 16.85 -33.03 42.06
N GLY A 167 17.94 -32.82 42.80
CA GLY A 167 18.84 -31.68 42.69
C GLY A 167 19.20 -31.02 44.03
N TYR A 168 19.94 -29.92 43.97
CA TYR A 168 20.18 -29.09 45.16
C TYR A 168 18.88 -28.55 45.74
N ILE A 169 18.77 -28.52 47.06
CA ILE A 169 17.61 -28.02 47.78
C ILE A 169 17.97 -26.67 48.38
N ASN A 170 17.31 -25.64 47.87
CA ASN A 170 17.46 -24.26 48.30
C ASN A 170 16.14 -23.50 48.05
N TYR A 171 16.05 -22.27 48.53
CA TYR A 171 14.82 -21.47 48.42
C TYR A 171 14.23 -21.37 47.00
N LYS A 172 15.05 -21.34 45.93
CA LYS A 172 14.59 -21.22 44.54
C LYS A 172 13.89 -22.49 44.06
N LYS A 173 14.23 -23.62 44.65
CA LYS A 173 13.73 -24.95 44.31
C LYS A 173 12.40 -25.27 45.03
N GLY A 174 11.85 -24.31 45.77
CA GLY A 174 10.55 -24.36 46.43
C GLY A 174 10.40 -25.52 47.41
N PRO A 175 11.27 -25.62 48.43
CA PRO A 175 11.31 -26.78 49.32
C PRO A 175 10.05 -26.86 50.21
N MET A 176 9.53 -25.72 50.71
CA MET A 176 8.26 -25.74 51.44
C MET A 176 7.09 -26.23 50.58
N LEU A 177 7.03 -25.78 49.32
CA LEU A 177 5.99 -26.21 48.39
C LEU A 177 6.09 -27.71 48.09
N LEU A 178 7.30 -28.26 47.96
CA LEU A 178 7.52 -29.70 47.81
C LEU A 178 6.87 -30.49 48.94
N LEU A 179 7.18 -30.12 50.19
CA LEU A 179 6.73 -30.87 51.36
C LEU A 179 5.22 -30.77 51.57
N HIS A 180 4.63 -29.58 51.38
CA HIS A 180 3.18 -29.38 51.50
C HIS A 180 2.40 -30.05 50.36
N THR A 181 2.90 -29.99 49.12
CA THR A 181 2.29 -30.72 48.00
C THR A 181 2.35 -32.22 48.25
N PHE A 182 3.49 -32.75 48.71
CA PHE A 182 3.59 -34.17 49.04
C PHE A 182 2.65 -34.58 50.19
N LYS A 183 2.54 -33.76 51.24
CA LYS A 183 1.58 -34.02 52.33
C LYS A 183 0.15 -34.13 51.81
N ALA A 184 -0.25 -33.23 50.91
CA ALA A 184 -1.59 -33.26 50.33
C ALA A 184 -1.83 -34.51 49.44
N ILE A 185 -0.79 -35.03 48.78
CA ILE A 185 -0.83 -36.30 48.04
C ILE A 185 -0.94 -37.48 49.01
N TYR A 186 -0.15 -37.50 50.08
CA TYR A 186 -0.20 -38.51 51.13
C TYR A 186 -1.57 -38.58 51.82
N ASP A 187 -2.21 -37.42 52.06
CA ASP A 187 -3.54 -37.36 52.68
C ASP A 187 -4.65 -37.94 51.80
N LYS A 188 -4.41 -38.04 50.49
CA LYS A 188 -5.29 -38.73 49.56
C LYS A 188 -5.05 -40.23 49.55
N ASP A 189 -3.78 -40.64 49.53
CA ASP A 189 -3.37 -42.04 49.61
C ASP A 189 -2.02 -42.16 50.32
N ASN A 190 -2.04 -42.76 51.50
CA ASN A 190 -0.85 -42.87 52.36
C ASN A 190 0.21 -43.85 51.85
N ARG A 191 -0.05 -44.56 50.73
CA ARG A 191 0.92 -45.42 50.07
C ARG A 191 2.03 -44.63 49.37
N TYR A 192 1.78 -43.37 49.00
CA TYR A 192 2.77 -42.54 48.31
C TYR A 192 4.01 -42.29 49.15
N LYS A 193 5.18 -42.36 48.50
CA LYS A 193 6.50 -42.08 49.07
C LYS A 193 7.22 -41.02 48.26
N LEU A 194 7.87 -40.08 48.94
CA LEU A 194 8.73 -39.05 48.35
C LEU A 194 10.19 -39.44 48.56
N TYR A 195 10.91 -39.63 47.47
CA TYR A 195 12.34 -39.91 47.44
C TYR A 195 13.09 -38.66 47.01
N ILE A 196 14.01 -38.19 47.85
CA ILE A 196 14.77 -36.96 47.62
C ILE A 196 16.23 -37.32 47.35
N ALA A 197 16.65 -37.11 46.10
CA ALA A 197 18.04 -37.22 45.66
C ALA A 197 18.64 -35.81 45.52
N GLY A 198 19.38 -35.35 46.52
CA GLY A 198 19.84 -33.97 46.58
C GLY A 198 20.70 -33.63 47.77
N ILE A 199 21.12 -32.36 47.83
CA ILE A 199 21.88 -31.79 48.95
C ILE A 199 21.19 -30.48 49.36
N PHE A 200 20.88 -30.34 50.66
CA PHE A 200 20.44 -29.07 51.24
C PHE A 200 21.61 -28.07 51.27
N GLN A 201 21.39 -26.88 50.70
CA GLN A 201 22.39 -25.81 50.69
C GLN A 201 22.23 -24.82 51.85
N ASP A 202 21.14 -24.94 52.62
CA ASP A 202 20.84 -24.11 53.78
C ASP A 202 20.34 -24.97 54.95
N ASN A 203 20.98 -24.84 56.10
CA ASN A 203 20.60 -25.59 57.31
C ASN A 203 19.21 -25.21 57.83
N ARG A 204 18.69 -24.02 57.49
CA ARG A 204 17.33 -23.60 57.88
C ARG A 204 16.27 -24.45 57.18
N ASP A 205 16.51 -24.82 55.93
CA ASP A 205 15.61 -25.71 55.17
C ASP A 205 15.59 -27.11 55.82
N VAL A 206 16.74 -27.61 56.28
CA VAL A 206 16.86 -28.89 57.00
C VAL A 206 16.06 -28.88 58.30
N LEU A 207 16.22 -27.84 59.13
CA LEU A 207 15.50 -27.70 60.39
C LEU A 207 13.98 -27.67 60.17
N TYR A 208 13.52 -26.89 59.18
CA TYR A 208 12.11 -26.83 58.82
C TYR A 208 11.58 -28.18 58.32
N TYR A 209 12.31 -28.85 57.43
CA TYR A 209 11.90 -30.15 56.89
C TYR A 209 11.76 -31.20 57.99
N ASN A 210 12.75 -31.32 58.87
CA ASN A 210 12.72 -32.30 59.95
C ASN A 210 11.54 -32.07 60.90
N GLN A 211 11.30 -30.81 61.28
CA GLN A 211 10.13 -30.46 62.10
C GLN A 211 8.83 -30.82 61.38
N MET A 212 8.65 -30.38 60.14
CA MET A 212 7.39 -30.56 59.43
C MET A 212 7.09 -32.02 59.07
N ILE A 213 8.12 -32.81 58.74
CA ILE A 213 7.96 -34.26 58.49
C ILE A 213 7.43 -34.96 59.75
N GLN A 214 7.94 -34.59 60.93
CA GLN A 214 7.48 -35.11 62.21
C GLN A 214 6.05 -34.63 62.54
N GLU A 215 5.77 -33.33 62.40
CA GLU A 215 4.43 -32.76 62.65
C GLU A 215 3.37 -33.33 61.71
N PHE A 216 3.75 -33.70 60.49
CA PHE A 216 2.86 -34.32 59.52
C PHE A 216 2.69 -35.84 59.69
N GLY A 217 3.53 -36.49 60.51
CA GLY A 217 3.51 -37.95 60.70
C GLY A 217 3.83 -38.72 59.41
N ILE A 218 4.77 -38.23 58.60
CA ILE A 218 5.16 -38.80 57.29
C ILE A 218 6.64 -39.23 57.26
N GLU A 219 7.24 -39.51 58.41
CA GLU A 219 8.65 -39.91 58.57
C GLU A 219 9.00 -41.15 57.74
N ASN A 220 8.06 -42.09 57.61
CA ASN A 220 8.24 -43.32 56.84
C ASN A 220 7.97 -43.15 55.33
N ASN A 221 7.47 -41.99 54.93
CA ASN A 221 7.04 -41.70 53.56
C ASN A 221 7.96 -40.68 52.87
N VAL A 222 8.74 -39.88 53.61
CA VAL A 222 9.75 -38.99 53.05
C VAL A 222 11.15 -39.59 53.26
N ILE A 223 11.80 -39.99 52.18
CA ILE A 223 13.07 -40.71 52.18
C ILE A 223 14.14 -39.84 51.53
N TYR A 224 15.09 -39.37 52.34
CA TYR A 224 16.25 -38.62 51.85
C TYR A 224 17.42 -39.56 51.59
N GLU A 225 17.86 -39.64 50.33
CA GLU A 225 18.92 -40.57 49.89
C GLU A 225 20.22 -39.85 49.50
N GLY A 226 20.29 -38.53 49.73
CA GLY A 226 21.48 -37.74 49.41
C GLY A 226 21.75 -37.63 47.90
N TRP A 227 22.97 -37.28 47.53
CA TRP A 227 23.37 -37.17 46.13
C TRP A 227 23.47 -38.56 45.47
N GLN A 228 23.06 -38.66 44.21
CA GLN A 228 23.08 -39.91 43.44
C GLN A 228 24.01 -39.77 42.24
N ASP A 229 25.04 -40.62 42.18
CA ASP A 229 26.04 -40.60 41.10
C ASP A 229 25.52 -41.25 39.80
N ASP A 230 24.63 -42.24 39.92
CA ASP A 230 23.98 -42.91 38.80
C ASP A 230 22.46 -42.69 38.86
N LEU A 231 22.04 -41.55 38.32
CA LEU A 231 20.64 -41.16 38.33
C LEU A 231 19.77 -42.08 37.44
N ASP A 232 20.31 -42.62 36.35
CA ASP A 232 19.55 -43.53 35.47
C ASP A 232 19.16 -44.80 36.22
N LYS A 233 20.09 -45.40 36.95
CA LYS A 233 19.82 -46.57 37.79
C LYS A 233 18.88 -46.25 38.94
N TRP A 234 19.09 -45.12 39.63
CA TRP A 234 18.28 -44.72 40.78
C TRP A 234 16.81 -44.46 40.43
N LEU A 235 16.53 -43.96 39.23
CA LEU A 235 15.18 -43.69 38.73
C LEU A 235 14.42 -44.96 38.26
N ASN A 236 15.00 -46.16 38.32
CA ASN A 236 14.40 -47.37 37.73
C ASN A 236 13.05 -47.78 38.35
N ASP A 237 12.88 -47.59 39.65
CA ASP A 237 11.71 -47.97 40.45
C ASP A 237 10.80 -46.77 40.79
N LYS A 238 10.99 -45.63 40.11
CA LYS A 238 10.30 -44.37 40.39
C LYS A 238 9.21 -44.07 39.37
N ASP A 239 8.14 -43.40 39.80
CA ASP A 239 6.89 -43.28 39.04
C ASP A 239 6.54 -41.84 38.68
N TYR A 240 6.80 -40.86 39.55
CA TYR A 240 6.51 -39.45 39.25
C TYR A 240 7.72 -38.60 39.59
N ILE A 241 7.98 -37.55 38.83
CA ILE A 241 8.94 -36.51 39.21
C ILE A 241 8.19 -35.21 39.53
N LEU A 242 8.35 -34.74 40.77
CA LEU A 242 7.69 -33.54 41.26
C LEU A 242 8.67 -32.36 41.21
N CYS A 243 8.32 -31.31 40.47
CA CYS A 243 9.09 -30.08 40.39
C CYS A 243 8.30 -28.94 41.05
N THR A 244 8.89 -28.29 42.05
CA THR A 244 8.26 -27.21 42.85
C THR A 244 9.03 -25.89 42.79
N SER A 245 9.96 -25.75 41.84
CA SER A 245 10.79 -24.56 41.70
C SER A 245 9.97 -23.27 41.52
N ILE A 246 10.60 -22.13 41.85
CA ILE A 246 10.03 -20.78 41.71
C ILE A 246 10.42 -20.18 40.35
N LEU A 247 11.65 -20.44 39.90
CA LEU A 247 12.20 -20.01 38.61
C LEU A 247 13.31 -20.97 38.18
N GLU A 248 13.29 -21.39 36.92
CA GLU A 248 14.30 -22.24 36.28
C GLU A 248 14.48 -21.82 34.83
N SER A 249 15.71 -21.76 34.32
CA SER A 249 15.86 -21.70 32.87
C SER A 249 15.45 -22.99 32.19
N GLN A 250 15.86 -24.12 32.77
CA GLN A 250 15.52 -25.46 32.33
C GLN A 250 15.79 -26.46 33.45
N ASN A 251 14.82 -27.31 33.75
CA ASN A 251 14.93 -28.29 34.83
C ASN A 251 15.42 -29.64 34.24
N VAL A 252 16.74 -29.80 34.13
CA VAL A 252 17.37 -30.91 33.41
C VAL A 252 16.99 -32.27 34.01
N SER A 253 16.90 -32.38 35.33
CA SER A 253 16.51 -33.64 36.00
C SER A 253 15.08 -34.09 35.67
N VAL A 254 14.15 -33.14 35.51
CA VAL A 254 12.79 -33.43 35.03
C VAL A 254 12.82 -34.02 33.62
N MET A 255 13.61 -33.43 32.73
CA MET A 255 13.72 -33.90 31.34
C MET A 255 14.38 -35.28 31.25
N GLN A 256 15.39 -35.54 32.08
CA GLN A 256 16.04 -36.85 32.20
C GLN A 256 15.04 -37.92 32.68
N ALA A 257 14.24 -37.62 33.70
CA ALA A 257 13.18 -38.51 34.18
C ALA A 257 12.11 -38.76 33.10
N MET A 258 11.69 -37.72 32.37
CA MET A 258 10.77 -37.85 31.24
C MET A 258 11.34 -38.76 30.13
N CYS A 259 12.63 -38.65 29.79
CA CYS A 259 13.32 -39.56 28.86
C CYS A 259 13.27 -41.03 29.32
N LYS A 260 13.26 -41.26 30.63
CA LYS A 260 13.13 -42.59 31.24
C LYS A 260 11.70 -43.13 31.27
N GLY A 261 10.72 -42.31 30.87
CA GLY A 261 9.30 -42.63 30.91
C GLY A 261 8.62 -42.27 32.23
N ILE A 262 9.23 -41.46 33.10
CA ILE A 262 8.62 -41.04 34.39
C ILE A 262 7.67 -39.86 34.15
N LYS A 263 6.47 -39.91 34.75
CA LYS A 263 5.45 -38.85 34.61
C LYS A 263 5.90 -37.55 35.29
N PRO A 264 5.97 -36.43 34.55
CA PRO A 264 6.36 -35.14 35.11
C PRO A 264 5.18 -34.41 35.76
N ILE A 265 5.39 -33.85 36.95
CA ILE A 265 4.44 -33.03 37.68
C ILE A 265 5.11 -31.68 38.00
N ILE A 266 4.93 -30.69 37.13
CA ILE A 266 5.77 -29.49 37.09
C ILE A 266 5.01 -28.26 37.58
N HIS A 267 5.50 -27.60 38.62
CA HIS A 267 4.90 -26.36 39.10
C HIS A 267 4.94 -25.26 38.02
N ASN A 268 3.93 -24.40 37.99
CA ASN A 268 3.86 -23.22 37.12
C ASN A 268 4.82 -22.10 37.58
N PHE A 269 6.11 -22.42 37.62
CA PHE A 269 7.19 -21.48 37.86
C PHE A 269 7.33 -20.48 36.71
N VAL A 270 8.04 -19.37 36.94
CA VAL A 270 8.21 -18.32 35.93
C VAL A 270 8.80 -18.90 34.63
N GLY A 271 7.99 -18.94 33.58
CA GLY A 271 8.39 -19.41 32.25
C GLY A 271 8.24 -20.91 31.99
N SER A 272 7.71 -21.72 32.93
CA SER A 272 7.57 -23.17 32.73
C SER A 272 6.70 -23.55 31.54
N LYS A 273 5.61 -22.80 31.28
CA LYS A 273 4.71 -22.97 30.13
C LYS A 273 5.34 -22.65 28.77
N ASN A 274 6.54 -22.04 28.75
CA ASN A 274 7.33 -21.87 27.53
C ASN A 274 8.28 -23.05 27.27
N ILE A 275 8.49 -23.91 28.29
CA ILE A 275 9.41 -25.05 28.25
C ILE A 275 8.62 -26.37 28.11
N TYR A 276 7.48 -26.48 28.81
CA TYR A 276 6.68 -27.69 28.91
C TYR A 276 5.25 -27.46 28.44
N ASP A 277 4.65 -28.50 27.85
CA ASP A 277 3.21 -28.48 27.54
C ASP A 277 2.39 -28.28 28.81
N LYS A 278 1.29 -27.50 28.68
CA LYS A 278 0.41 -27.14 29.81
C LYS A 278 -0.10 -28.33 30.61
N LYS A 279 -0.25 -29.50 29.99
CA LYS A 279 -0.70 -30.74 30.64
C LYS A 279 0.28 -31.29 31.68
N TYR A 280 1.56 -30.92 31.62
CA TYR A 280 2.55 -31.30 32.62
C TYR A 280 2.68 -30.26 33.73
N VAL A 281 1.97 -29.13 33.62
CA VAL A 281 2.16 -27.93 34.45
C VAL A 281 0.97 -27.65 35.36
N TRP A 282 1.18 -27.60 36.67
CA TRP A 282 0.16 -27.33 37.69
C TRP A 282 0.33 -25.96 38.35
N ASN A 283 -0.79 -25.32 38.70
CA ASN A 283 -0.84 -24.00 39.37
C ASN A 283 -1.23 -24.13 40.84
N THR A 284 -1.98 -25.17 41.21
CA THR A 284 -2.45 -25.39 42.58
C THR A 284 -2.13 -26.81 43.05
N ILE A 285 -2.03 -27.00 44.37
CA ILE A 285 -1.80 -28.34 44.95
C ILE A 285 -2.89 -29.33 44.52
N GLY A 286 -4.15 -28.86 44.40
CA GLY A 286 -5.25 -29.68 43.89
C GLY A 286 -5.02 -30.19 42.46
N GLU A 287 -4.50 -29.33 41.58
CA GLU A 287 -4.12 -29.74 40.21
C GLU A 287 -2.98 -30.76 40.22
N ALA A 288 -1.97 -30.60 41.09
CA ALA A 288 -0.88 -31.58 41.23
C ALA A 288 -1.40 -32.96 41.65
N ILE A 289 -2.37 -33.01 42.58
CA ILE A 289 -3.04 -34.24 42.99
C ILE A 289 -3.81 -34.84 41.82
N SER A 290 -4.62 -34.05 41.11
CA SER A 290 -5.39 -34.54 39.95
C SER A 290 -4.48 -35.14 38.87
N MET A 291 -3.32 -34.52 38.60
CA MET A 291 -2.34 -35.05 37.64
C MET A 291 -1.75 -36.41 38.07
N ILE A 292 -1.64 -36.68 39.37
CA ILE A 292 -1.18 -37.96 39.90
C ILE A 292 -2.30 -39.02 39.84
N GLU A 293 -3.54 -38.64 40.14
CA GLU A 293 -4.72 -39.51 40.12
C GLU A 293 -5.20 -39.88 38.72
N GLU A 294 -4.79 -39.15 37.68
CA GLU A 294 -5.13 -39.47 36.29
C GLU A 294 -4.68 -40.89 35.88
N ASP A 295 -5.63 -41.69 35.38
CA ASP A 295 -5.39 -43.06 34.89
C ASP A 295 -4.47 -43.13 33.64
N ASN A 296 -4.26 -42.00 32.95
CA ASN A 296 -3.45 -41.94 31.74
C ASN A 296 -1.97 -41.74 32.08
N TYR A 297 -1.21 -42.84 32.12
CA TYR A 297 0.25 -42.83 32.26
C TYR A 297 0.93 -43.05 30.89
N ALA A 298 1.46 -41.98 30.28
CA ALA A 298 1.95 -41.99 28.90
C ALA A 298 3.48 -41.94 28.77
N SER A 299 4.18 -42.99 29.24
CA SER A 299 5.66 -43.05 29.29
C SER A 299 6.34 -42.69 27.96
N ASN A 300 5.86 -43.27 26.85
CA ASN A 300 6.36 -43.00 25.51
C ASN A 300 6.19 -41.54 25.07
N GLU A 301 5.11 -40.89 25.51
CA GLU A 301 4.81 -39.51 25.17
C GLU A 301 5.84 -38.56 25.79
N TYR A 302 6.18 -38.78 27.07
CA TYR A 302 7.14 -37.97 27.81
C TYR A 302 8.52 -38.02 27.15
N LYS A 303 8.98 -39.24 26.79
CA LYS A 303 10.25 -39.42 26.06
C LYS A 303 10.22 -38.74 24.69
N LYS A 304 9.16 -38.94 23.91
CA LYS A 304 9.01 -38.31 22.58
C LYS A 304 9.03 -36.79 22.67
N TYR A 305 8.41 -36.23 23.71
CA TYR A 305 8.41 -34.79 23.96
C TYR A 305 9.84 -34.25 24.13
N ILE A 306 10.67 -34.91 24.95
CA ILE A 306 12.05 -34.48 25.17
C ILE A 306 12.91 -34.68 23.92
N VAL A 307 12.86 -35.86 23.27
CA VAL A 307 13.65 -36.13 22.05
C VAL A 307 13.31 -35.14 20.93
N LYS A 308 12.03 -34.76 20.81
CA LYS A 308 11.59 -33.84 19.76
C LYS A 308 12.07 -32.40 19.99
N ASN A 309 12.07 -31.93 21.24
CA ASN A 309 12.25 -30.51 21.55
C ASN A 309 13.62 -30.17 22.16
N PHE A 310 14.28 -31.12 22.81
CA PHE A 310 15.46 -30.92 23.65
C PHE A 310 16.49 -32.03 23.47
N SER A 311 16.66 -32.58 22.26
CA SER A 311 17.73 -33.57 22.03
C SER A 311 19.12 -32.94 22.03
N LEU A 312 20.13 -33.70 22.46
CA LEU A 312 21.52 -33.25 22.41
C LEU A 312 21.99 -32.93 20.98
N ALA A 313 21.52 -33.68 19.97
CA ALA A 313 21.85 -33.41 18.56
C ALA A 313 21.39 -32.00 18.13
N GLN A 314 20.15 -31.62 18.47
CA GLN A 314 19.62 -30.28 18.16
C GLN A 314 20.39 -29.17 18.87
N GLN A 315 20.84 -29.40 20.11
CA GLN A 315 21.68 -28.44 20.83
C GLN A 315 23.02 -28.26 20.11
N ILE A 316 23.70 -29.35 19.75
CA ILE A 316 24.99 -29.32 19.06
C ILE A 316 24.86 -28.61 17.71
N ASP A 317 23.82 -28.92 16.92
CA ASP A 317 23.59 -28.28 15.61
C ASP A 317 23.42 -26.76 15.74
N LYS A 318 22.65 -26.31 16.73
CA LYS A 318 22.46 -24.87 17.01
C LYS A 318 23.76 -24.20 17.47
N VAL A 319 24.54 -24.86 18.34
CA VAL A 319 25.84 -24.34 18.78
C VAL A 319 26.82 -24.26 17.61
N MET A 320 26.87 -25.28 16.76
CA MET A 320 27.69 -25.31 15.55
C MET A 320 27.32 -24.17 14.61
N ALA A 321 26.03 -23.88 14.43
CA ALA A 321 25.56 -22.76 13.62
C ALA A 321 26.02 -21.40 14.17
N VAL A 322 26.00 -21.19 15.49
CA VAL A 322 26.54 -19.96 16.11
C VAL A 322 28.03 -19.82 15.82
N ILE A 323 28.81 -20.90 16.02
CA ILE A 323 30.26 -20.89 15.78
C ILE A 323 30.55 -20.66 14.29
N ASP A 324 29.81 -21.31 13.38
CA ASP A 324 29.94 -21.14 11.94
C ASP A 324 29.59 -19.71 11.52
N ASN A 325 28.55 -19.09 12.08
CA ASN A 325 28.20 -17.71 11.75
C ASN A 325 29.31 -16.74 12.16
N LEU A 326 29.95 -16.97 13.31
CA LEU A 326 31.07 -16.15 13.76
C LEU A 326 32.32 -16.34 12.88
N LYS A 327 32.59 -17.54 12.37
CA LYS A 327 33.63 -17.80 11.36
C LYS A 327 33.44 -16.96 10.10
N ASN A 328 32.18 -16.73 9.74
CA ASN A 328 31.78 -16.19 8.45
C ASN A 328 31.80 -14.66 8.42
N THR A 329 32.20 -14.02 9.52
CA THR A 329 32.32 -12.56 9.65
C THR A 329 33.67 -11.98 9.19
N ASN A 330 34.22 -12.53 8.09
CA ASN A 330 35.10 -11.77 7.20
C ASN A 330 34.20 -11.09 6.16
N ILE A 331 33.91 -9.82 6.44
CA ILE A 331 32.66 -9.11 6.10
C ILE A 331 32.51 -8.73 4.61
N GLU A 332 33.52 -8.88 3.75
CA GLU A 332 33.45 -8.36 2.37
C GLU A 332 33.37 -9.42 1.25
N ASP A 333 33.69 -10.70 1.50
CA ASP A 333 33.76 -11.73 0.43
C ASP A 333 32.63 -12.77 0.43
N ARG A 334 31.68 -12.71 1.38
CA ARG A 334 30.56 -13.68 1.47
C ARG A 334 29.26 -13.26 0.80
N GLU A 335 29.16 -12.01 0.37
CA GLU A 335 27.92 -11.49 -0.23
C GLU A 335 27.56 -12.09 -1.59
N LEU A 336 28.40 -12.90 -2.24
CA LEU A 336 28.12 -13.32 -3.63
C LEU A 336 27.44 -14.68 -3.81
N LEU A 337 27.22 -15.50 -2.76
CA LEU A 337 26.70 -16.88 -2.92
C LEU A 337 25.44 -17.26 -2.12
N GLU A 338 24.96 -16.45 -1.15
CA GLU A 338 23.71 -16.72 -0.38
C GLU A 338 22.68 -15.56 -0.46
N LYS A 339 22.65 -14.77 -1.54
CA LYS A 339 21.61 -13.74 -1.72
C LYS A 339 20.23 -14.42 -1.92
N PRO A 340 19.21 -14.25 -1.06
CA PRO A 340 17.87 -14.80 -1.32
C PRO A 340 17.25 -14.22 -2.60
N LEU A 341 16.46 -15.01 -3.34
CA LEU A 341 15.84 -14.52 -4.57
C LEU A 341 14.76 -13.50 -4.25
N VAL A 342 14.78 -12.35 -4.91
CA VAL A 342 13.76 -11.30 -4.81
C VAL A 342 12.95 -11.27 -6.09
N THR A 343 11.65 -11.49 -6.03
CA THR A 343 10.75 -11.25 -7.16
C THR A 343 10.30 -9.80 -7.13
N VAL A 344 10.64 -9.00 -8.13
CA VAL A 344 10.00 -7.70 -8.36
C VAL A 344 8.87 -7.89 -9.36
N GLY A 345 7.67 -7.45 -9.01
CA GLY A 345 6.48 -7.57 -9.85
C GLY A 345 6.00 -6.20 -10.31
N ILE A 346 5.87 -6.03 -11.62
CA ILE A 346 5.38 -4.81 -12.26
C ILE A 346 4.00 -5.06 -12.85
N THR A 347 3.01 -4.25 -12.47
CA THR A 347 1.71 -4.21 -13.17
C THR A 347 1.67 -3.07 -14.16
N ASN A 348 1.29 -3.36 -15.41
CA ASN A 348 1.31 -2.41 -16.52
C ASN A 348 -0.05 -2.33 -17.22
N TYR A 349 -0.51 -1.12 -17.51
CA TYR A 349 -1.61 -0.86 -18.43
C TYR A 349 -1.43 0.52 -19.08
N ASN A 350 -1.13 0.55 -20.38
CA ASN A 350 -0.90 1.77 -21.16
C ASN A 350 0.16 2.73 -20.58
N ASN A 351 1.23 2.21 -19.96
CA ASN A 351 2.31 3.00 -19.35
C ASN A 351 3.60 2.99 -20.21
N ASN A 352 3.47 2.87 -21.53
CA ASN A 352 4.61 2.78 -22.46
C ASN A 352 5.67 3.89 -22.25
N THR A 353 5.25 5.10 -21.87
CA THR A 353 6.14 6.25 -21.64
C THR A 353 7.07 6.06 -20.43
N PHE A 354 6.63 5.38 -19.39
CA PHE A 354 7.35 5.29 -18.10
C PHE A 354 8.04 3.94 -17.90
N LEU A 355 7.56 2.91 -18.59
CA LEU A 355 7.93 1.52 -18.38
C LEU A 355 9.43 1.23 -18.50
N ASP A 356 10.15 1.89 -19.43
CA ASP A 356 11.60 1.69 -19.60
C ASP A 356 12.36 2.06 -18.33
N LYS A 357 12.07 3.22 -17.73
CA LYS A 357 12.75 3.68 -16.52
C LYS A 357 12.41 2.80 -15.32
N CYS A 358 11.18 2.30 -15.24
CA CYS A 358 10.75 1.35 -14.22
C CYS A 358 11.57 0.05 -14.30
N ILE A 359 11.58 -0.61 -15.46
CA ILE A 359 12.31 -1.88 -15.68
C ILE A 359 13.82 -1.68 -15.48
N GLU A 360 14.40 -0.62 -16.05
CA GLU A 360 15.82 -0.34 -15.91
C GLU A 360 16.25 -0.11 -14.45
N SER A 361 15.39 0.50 -13.62
CA SER A 361 15.69 0.73 -12.21
C SER A 361 15.87 -0.58 -11.42
N VAL A 362 15.17 -1.64 -11.82
CA VAL A 362 15.30 -2.99 -11.24
C VAL A 362 16.55 -3.68 -11.79
N LEU A 363 16.81 -3.59 -13.11
CA LEU A 363 17.97 -4.22 -13.75
C LEU A 363 19.31 -3.62 -13.28
N LYS A 364 19.33 -2.33 -12.95
CA LYS A 364 20.51 -1.60 -12.47
C LYS A 364 20.86 -1.87 -10.99
N GLN A 365 20.03 -2.60 -10.25
CA GLN A 365 20.28 -2.89 -8.83
C GLN A 365 21.61 -3.65 -8.61
N THR A 366 22.35 -3.30 -7.56
CA THR A 366 23.57 -4.00 -7.11
C THR A 366 23.24 -5.37 -6.50
N TYR A 367 22.00 -5.55 -6.04
CA TYR A 367 21.44 -6.84 -5.67
C TYR A 367 21.03 -7.62 -6.94
N LYS A 368 21.83 -8.62 -7.34
CA LYS A 368 21.66 -9.31 -8.63
C LYS A 368 20.72 -10.52 -8.63
N ASN A 369 20.39 -11.10 -7.47
CA ASN A 369 19.52 -12.28 -7.42
C ASN A 369 18.05 -11.87 -7.48
N VAL A 370 17.59 -11.45 -8.65
CA VAL A 370 16.26 -10.87 -8.88
C VAL A 370 15.52 -11.59 -10.01
N GLU A 371 14.27 -11.96 -9.74
CA GLU A 371 13.27 -12.34 -10.75
C GLU A 371 12.39 -11.11 -11.02
N LEU A 372 12.09 -10.81 -12.29
CA LEU A 372 11.18 -9.73 -12.66
C LEU A 372 9.95 -10.32 -13.35
N ILE A 373 8.77 -10.12 -12.76
CA ILE A 373 7.48 -10.51 -13.37
C ILE A 373 6.79 -9.23 -13.85
N ILE A 374 6.39 -9.17 -15.12
CA ILE A 374 5.65 -8.03 -15.67
C ILE A 374 4.27 -8.51 -16.12
N VAL A 375 3.21 -8.02 -15.48
CA VAL A 375 1.83 -8.34 -15.86
C VAL A 375 1.24 -7.17 -16.65
N ASP A 376 0.92 -7.41 -17.91
CA ASP A 376 0.26 -6.44 -18.79
C ASP A 376 -1.25 -6.70 -18.85
N ASP A 377 -2.04 -5.70 -18.45
CA ASP A 377 -3.50 -5.79 -18.37
C ASP A 377 -4.19 -5.41 -19.69
N CYS A 378 -3.74 -6.02 -20.80
CA CYS A 378 -4.25 -5.80 -22.16
C CYS A 378 -4.03 -4.36 -22.66
N SER A 379 -2.77 -3.89 -22.60
CA SER A 379 -2.40 -2.57 -23.09
C SER A 379 -2.64 -2.44 -24.60
N THR A 380 -3.03 -1.23 -25.00
CA THR A 380 -3.28 -0.89 -26.42
C THR A 380 -2.26 0.07 -27.02
N ASP A 381 -1.29 0.51 -26.22
CA ASP A 381 -0.11 1.24 -26.67
C ASP A 381 1.05 0.26 -26.98
N ASP A 382 2.27 0.79 -27.16
CA ASP A 382 3.44 -0.03 -27.46
C ASP A 382 4.03 -0.76 -26.24
N SER A 383 3.37 -0.76 -25.07
CA SER A 383 3.85 -1.45 -23.87
C SER A 383 4.11 -2.94 -24.11
N ILE A 384 3.18 -3.65 -24.74
CA ILE A 384 3.31 -5.10 -25.01
C ILE A 384 4.58 -5.39 -25.83
N LYS A 385 4.89 -4.54 -26.81
CA LYS A 385 6.10 -4.71 -27.64
C LYS A 385 7.36 -4.51 -26.80
N LYS A 386 7.40 -3.49 -25.93
CA LYS A 386 8.52 -3.25 -25.02
C LYS A 386 8.71 -4.41 -24.03
N ILE A 387 7.63 -4.88 -23.42
CA ILE A 387 7.68 -5.99 -22.45
C ILE A 387 8.27 -7.24 -23.11
N LYS A 388 7.80 -7.60 -24.32
CA LYS A 388 8.35 -8.73 -25.09
C LYS A 388 9.83 -8.54 -25.40
N PHE A 389 10.25 -7.33 -25.80
CA PHE A 389 11.66 -7.04 -26.03
C PHE A 389 12.53 -7.27 -24.78
N TYR A 390 12.07 -6.85 -23.59
CA TYR A 390 12.81 -7.10 -22.35
C TYR A 390 12.81 -8.58 -21.95
N GLU A 391 11.68 -9.27 -22.09
CA GLU A 391 11.56 -10.72 -21.83
C GLU A 391 12.50 -11.55 -22.73
N GLU A 392 12.59 -11.22 -24.03
CA GLU A 392 13.53 -11.88 -24.96
C GLU A 392 15.00 -11.58 -24.62
N LYS A 393 15.29 -10.37 -24.11
CA LYS A 393 16.65 -9.91 -23.84
C LYS A 393 17.23 -10.42 -22.52
N TYR A 394 16.40 -10.63 -21.49
CA TYR A 394 16.85 -10.94 -20.14
C TYR A 394 16.15 -12.19 -19.59
N SER A 395 16.93 -13.23 -19.30
CA SER A 395 16.41 -14.55 -18.86
C SER A 395 15.73 -14.55 -17.48
N ASN A 396 15.90 -13.49 -16.69
CA ASN A 396 15.27 -13.33 -15.38
C ASN A 396 13.97 -12.51 -15.43
N ILE A 397 13.53 -12.11 -16.62
CA ILE A 397 12.25 -11.41 -16.86
C ILE A 397 11.21 -12.41 -17.37
N ARG A 398 9.98 -12.31 -16.87
CA ARG A 398 8.84 -13.09 -17.33
C ARG A 398 7.61 -12.21 -17.47
N ALA A 399 6.93 -12.29 -18.60
CA ALA A 399 5.73 -11.52 -18.88
C ALA A 399 4.45 -12.37 -18.76
N ILE A 400 3.37 -11.72 -18.33
CA ILE A 400 2.02 -12.29 -18.31
C ILE A 400 1.11 -11.28 -19.02
N PHE A 401 0.41 -11.73 -20.07
CA PHE A 401 -0.46 -10.87 -20.87
C PHE A 401 -1.92 -11.28 -20.66
N HIS A 402 -2.75 -10.33 -20.23
CA HIS A 402 -4.19 -10.56 -20.13
C HIS A 402 -4.88 -10.43 -21.50
N GLU A 403 -5.87 -11.29 -21.75
CA GLU A 403 -6.70 -11.21 -22.96
C GLU A 403 -7.70 -10.05 -22.94
N LYS A 404 -8.07 -9.59 -21.73
CA LYS A 404 -9.04 -8.51 -21.51
C LYS A 404 -8.59 -7.69 -20.31
N ASN A 405 -8.74 -6.37 -20.41
CA ASN A 405 -8.48 -5.47 -19.31
C ASN A 405 -9.31 -5.86 -18.09
N SER A 406 -8.63 -6.12 -16.98
CA SER A 406 -9.20 -6.55 -15.72
C SER A 406 -9.90 -5.41 -15.01
N GLY A 407 -9.50 -4.15 -15.27
CA GLY A 407 -10.06 -2.92 -14.75
C GLY A 407 -9.53 -2.49 -13.37
N SER A 408 -8.45 -3.12 -12.90
CA SER A 408 -7.70 -2.75 -11.69
C SER A 408 -6.36 -3.51 -11.60
N PRO A 409 -5.30 -2.95 -10.99
CA PRO A 409 -4.01 -3.65 -10.88
C PRO A 409 -4.07 -4.91 -10.00
N GLU A 410 -5.08 -5.06 -9.15
CA GLU A 410 -5.17 -6.11 -8.12
C GLU A 410 -5.05 -7.54 -8.66
N ARG A 411 -5.63 -7.79 -9.85
CA ARG A 411 -5.51 -9.10 -10.49
C ARG A 411 -4.04 -9.41 -10.82
N GLY A 412 -3.33 -8.44 -11.39
CA GLY A 412 -1.93 -8.59 -11.72
C GLY A 412 -1.06 -8.77 -10.47
N ILE A 413 -1.37 -8.06 -9.38
CA ILE A 413 -0.65 -8.20 -8.10
C ILE A 413 -0.81 -9.60 -7.51
N GLU A 414 -2.03 -10.15 -7.51
CA GLU A 414 -2.26 -11.54 -7.07
C GLU A 414 -1.53 -12.55 -7.96
N GLU A 415 -1.51 -12.35 -9.27
CA GLU A 415 -0.75 -13.20 -10.21
C GLU A 415 0.77 -13.12 -9.97
N ILE A 416 1.29 -11.94 -9.64
CA ILE A 416 2.69 -11.76 -9.21
C ILE A 416 2.97 -12.55 -7.93
N ILE A 417 2.18 -12.35 -6.87
CA ILE A 417 2.42 -12.97 -5.56
C ILE A 417 2.31 -14.50 -5.66
N SER A 418 1.29 -15.00 -6.37
CA SER A 418 1.07 -16.44 -6.53
C SER A 418 2.15 -17.14 -7.36
N GLN A 419 2.76 -16.44 -8.30
CA GLN A 419 3.77 -17.02 -9.20
C GLN A 419 5.21 -16.59 -8.88
N ALA A 420 5.42 -15.81 -7.82
CA ALA A 420 6.74 -15.40 -7.36
C ALA A 420 7.57 -16.62 -6.93
N LYS A 421 8.78 -16.73 -7.49
CA LYS A 421 9.77 -17.74 -7.07
C LYS A 421 10.67 -17.24 -5.95
N GLY A 422 10.74 -15.93 -5.76
CA GLY A 422 11.52 -15.30 -4.71
C GLY A 422 11.06 -15.70 -3.32
N GLU A 423 12.01 -15.71 -2.40
CA GLU A 423 11.69 -15.71 -0.97
C GLU A 423 11.03 -14.39 -0.57
N TYR A 424 11.41 -13.31 -1.25
CA TYR A 424 10.84 -11.99 -1.09
C TYR A 424 10.13 -11.53 -2.36
N VAL A 425 9.09 -10.71 -2.21
CA VAL A 425 8.38 -10.08 -3.32
C VAL A 425 8.21 -8.58 -3.11
N MET A 426 8.47 -7.81 -4.16
CA MET A 426 8.21 -6.38 -4.20
C MET A 426 7.21 -6.07 -5.29
N LYS A 427 6.17 -5.28 -5.00
CA LYS A 427 5.33 -4.66 -6.02
C LYS A 427 5.95 -3.33 -6.43
N LEU A 428 6.00 -3.06 -7.73
CA LEU A 428 6.40 -1.77 -8.29
C LEU A 428 5.40 -1.36 -9.39
N ASP A 429 4.87 -0.16 -9.34
CA ASP A 429 3.98 0.34 -10.40
C ASP A 429 4.80 0.76 -11.63
N ALA A 430 4.24 0.57 -12.84
CA ALA A 430 4.97 0.81 -14.11
C ALA A 430 5.33 2.28 -14.37
N ASP A 431 4.71 3.22 -13.66
CA ASP A 431 5.00 4.66 -13.63
C ASP A 431 6.03 5.07 -12.56
N ASP A 432 6.32 4.18 -11.61
CA ASP A 432 7.28 4.36 -10.51
C ASP A 432 8.63 3.68 -10.79
N TYR A 433 9.64 3.93 -9.95
CA TYR A 433 10.97 3.32 -10.09
C TYR A 433 11.77 3.32 -8.78
N LEU A 434 12.75 2.43 -8.65
CA LEU A 434 13.67 2.43 -7.51
C LEU A 434 14.61 3.64 -7.56
N ASP A 435 14.80 4.34 -6.44
CA ASP A 435 15.53 5.62 -6.39
C ASP A 435 17.02 5.48 -6.72
N ASN A 436 17.65 4.40 -6.27
CA ASN A 436 19.08 4.16 -6.46
C ASN A 436 19.40 2.67 -6.62
N GLU A 437 20.62 2.36 -7.07
CA GLU A 437 21.07 1.01 -7.37
C GLU A 437 21.18 0.10 -6.13
N ARG A 438 21.11 0.63 -4.90
CA ARG A 438 21.15 -0.17 -3.67
C ARG A 438 19.78 -0.41 -3.05
N ALA A 439 18.69 0.08 -3.63
CA ALA A 439 17.35 0.01 -3.02
C ALA A 439 16.95 -1.41 -2.59
N LEU A 440 17.10 -2.43 -3.46
CA LEU A 440 16.80 -3.82 -3.09
C LEU A 440 17.76 -4.37 -2.03
N TYR A 441 19.04 -4.03 -2.10
CA TYR A 441 20.02 -4.43 -1.09
C TYR A 441 19.62 -3.92 0.29
N GLU A 442 19.18 -2.67 0.38
CA GLU A 442 18.76 -2.03 1.62
C GLU A 442 17.54 -2.74 2.23
N PHE A 443 16.52 -3.07 1.44
CA PHE A 443 15.37 -3.85 1.92
C PHE A 443 15.77 -5.23 2.44
N ILE A 444 16.59 -5.97 1.67
CA ILE A 444 16.96 -7.34 2.02
C ILE A 444 17.90 -7.38 3.25
N SER A 445 18.74 -6.36 3.43
CA SER A 445 19.61 -6.25 4.61
C SER A 445 18.79 -6.24 5.90
N ILE A 446 17.63 -5.56 5.91
CA ILE A 446 16.73 -5.53 7.07
C ILE A 446 16.12 -6.90 7.36
N PHE A 447 15.71 -7.64 6.34
CA PHE A 447 15.21 -9.00 6.52
C PHE A 447 16.30 -9.98 7.00
N ILE A 448 17.54 -9.80 6.57
CA ILE A 448 18.68 -10.62 7.04
C ILE A 448 18.99 -10.30 8.51
N GLU A 449 18.91 -9.02 8.90
CA GLU A 449 19.06 -8.60 10.30
C GLU A 449 17.92 -9.09 11.19
N ASN A 450 16.72 -9.29 10.64
CA ASN A 450 15.54 -9.74 11.36
C ASN A 450 14.68 -10.70 10.52
N LEU A 451 14.97 -12.00 10.66
CA LEU A 451 14.30 -13.09 9.91
C LEU A 451 12.81 -13.26 10.24
N ASP A 452 12.36 -12.65 11.34
CA ASP A 452 10.98 -12.63 11.80
C ASP A 452 10.13 -11.53 11.13
N LEU A 453 10.68 -10.73 10.22
CA LEU A 453 9.87 -9.77 9.48
C LEU A 453 9.11 -10.45 8.34
N ASP A 454 7.89 -9.96 8.10
CA ASP A 454 7.05 -10.34 6.98
C ASP A 454 6.94 -9.20 5.95
N TYR A 455 7.17 -7.95 6.35
CA TYR A 455 7.09 -6.77 5.48
C TYR A 455 8.08 -5.65 5.88
N VAL A 456 8.74 -5.03 4.91
CA VAL A 456 9.60 -3.86 5.14
C VAL A 456 9.21 -2.75 4.17
N TYR A 457 9.07 -1.52 4.68
CA TYR A 457 8.68 -0.34 3.88
C TYR A 457 9.52 0.89 4.19
N CYS A 458 9.55 1.81 3.25
CA CYS A 458 10.44 2.97 3.25
C CYS A 458 9.70 4.29 3.01
N ASN A 459 10.43 5.39 2.93
CA ASN A 459 9.92 6.67 2.43
C ASN A 459 9.76 6.66 0.91
N LEU A 460 8.87 7.51 0.41
CA LEU A 460 8.68 7.71 -1.03
C LEU A 460 9.23 9.07 -1.46
N LYS A 461 10.08 9.06 -2.50
CA LYS A 461 10.56 10.27 -3.15
C LYS A 461 9.55 10.71 -4.20
N LEU A 462 8.91 11.85 -4.01
CA LEU A 462 7.92 12.38 -4.93
C LEU A 462 8.62 13.06 -6.11
N VAL A 463 8.30 12.63 -7.32
CA VAL A 463 8.84 13.18 -8.57
C VAL A 463 7.70 13.55 -9.52
N ASP A 464 7.91 14.54 -10.37
CA ASP A 464 6.93 14.88 -11.41
C ASP A 464 6.94 13.88 -12.58
N LYS A 465 6.07 14.11 -13.57
CA LYS A 465 5.97 13.28 -14.78
C LYS A 465 7.30 13.08 -15.53
N ASP A 466 8.22 14.03 -15.45
CA ASP A 466 9.53 14.00 -16.12
C ASP A 466 10.60 13.36 -15.22
N GLY A 467 10.26 13.08 -13.96
CA GLY A 467 11.13 12.45 -12.96
C GLY A 467 11.96 13.45 -12.17
N ILE A 468 11.59 14.73 -12.17
CA ILE A 468 12.25 15.78 -11.39
C ILE A 468 11.70 15.72 -9.97
N TYR A 469 12.62 15.73 -8.99
CA TYR A 469 12.30 15.72 -7.57
C TYR A 469 11.41 16.91 -7.16
N GLN A 470 10.36 16.62 -6.41
CA GLN A 470 9.44 17.61 -5.86
C GLN A 470 9.55 17.68 -4.34
N ASN A 471 9.39 16.54 -3.65
CA ASN A 471 9.41 16.45 -2.20
C ASN A 471 9.61 14.97 -1.76
N THR A 472 9.62 14.72 -0.45
CA THR A 472 9.68 13.37 0.12
C THR A 472 8.48 13.13 1.02
N TRP A 473 7.78 12.01 0.78
CA TRP A 473 6.76 11.51 1.69
C TRP A 473 7.40 10.59 2.72
N LYS A 474 7.57 11.12 3.94
CA LYS A 474 8.09 10.35 5.07
C LYS A 474 7.01 9.55 5.79
N TYR A 475 7.29 8.27 6.04
CA TYR A 475 6.47 7.42 6.89
C TYR A 475 7.04 7.34 8.30
N LYS A 476 6.37 6.57 9.16
CA LYS A 476 6.78 6.31 10.54
C LYS A 476 6.44 4.86 10.88
N GLN A 477 7.11 4.32 11.89
CA GLN A 477 6.68 3.08 12.54
C GLN A 477 5.44 3.37 13.39
N PHE A 478 4.37 2.62 13.18
CA PHE A 478 3.15 2.67 14.00
C PHE A 478 2.95 1.32 14.69
N GLN A 479 2.37 1.31 15.89
CA GLN A 479 1.93 0.09 16.54
C GLN A 479 0.60 -0.41 15.96
N TYR A 480 0.26 -1.69 16.21
CA TYR A 480 -0.95 -2.34 15.68
C TYR A 480 -2.24 -1.51 15.84
N ASN A 481 -2.55 -1.08 17.07
CA ASN A 481 -3.76 -0.27 17.35
C ASN A 481 -3.64 1.17 16.81
N GLU A 482 -2.42 1.70 16.70
CA GLU A 482 -2.18 3.03 16.14
C GLU A 482 -2.47 3.05 14.65
N ILE A 483 -2.14 1.99 13.90
CA ILE A 483 -2.45 1.95 12.47
C ILE A 483 -3.95 2.05 12.22
N ILE A 484 -4.75 1.31 12.99
CA ILE A 484 -6.21 1.31 12.85
C ILE A 484 -6.78 2.67 13.25
N SER A 485 -6.35 3.21 14.40
CA SER A 485 -6.84 4.50 14.90
C SER A 485 -6.41 5.68 14.03
N GLU A 486 -5.16 5.73 13.58
CA GLU A 486 -4.64 6.78 12.71
C GLU A 486 -5.25 6.70 11.30
N THR A 487 -5.48 5.50 10.76
CA THR A 487 -6.19 5.34 9.48
C THR A 487 -7.62 5.87 9.58
N PHE A 488 -8.33 5.58 10.66
CA PHE A 488 -9.67 6.15 10.91
C PHE A 488 -9.61 7.68 11.10
N ASN A 489 -8.63 8.17 11.86
CA ASN A 489 -8.43 9.60 12.13
C ASN A 489 -8.00 10.39 10.88
N ARG A 490 -7.37 9.77 9.90
CA ARG A 490 -7.07 10.39 8.59
C ARG A 490 -8.22 10.28 7.59
N GLY A 491 -9.39 9.84 8.04
CA GLY A 491 -10.56 9.66 7.19
C GLY A 491 -10.35 8.52 6.19
N GLY A 492 -9.87 7.37 6.65
CA GLY A 492 -9.70 6.18 5.81
C GLY A 492 -8.44 6.16 4.93
N SER A 493 -7.55 7.16 5.06
CA SER A 493 -6.25 7.12 4.39
C SER A 493 -5.26 6.28 5.21
N GLY A 494 -4.72 5.22 4.60
CA GLY A 494 -3.73 4.35 5.24
C GLY A 494 -2.48 5.08 5.74
N VAL A 495 -1.84 4.51 6.75
CA VAL A 495 -0.59 5.02 7.34
C VAL A 495 0.63 4.14 7.07
N ILE A 496 0.41 2.92 6.59
CA ILE A 496 1.45 2.01 6.10
C ILE A 496 1.30 1.89 4.58
N PRO A 497 2.36 2.14 3.80
CA PRO A 497 2.29 2.08 2.35
C PRO A 497 2.49 0.65 1.88
N ILE A 498 1.47 -0.19 1.99
CA ILE A 498 1.58 -1.62 1.66
C ILE A 498 1.85 -1.85 0.15
N GLY A 499 1.56 -0.86 -0.71
CA GLY A 499 1.82 -0.95 -2.15
C GLY A 499 3.28 -0.73 -2.57
N THR A 500 4.17 -0.30 -1.66
CA THR A 500 5.52 0.18 -2.00
C THR A 500 6.55 -0.27 -0.94
N GLY A 501 6.75 -1.57 -0.85
CA GLY A 501 7.71 -2.22 0.05
C GLY A 501 7.96 -3.66 -0.36
N VAL A 502 8.70 -4.39 0.47
CA VAL A 502 9.10 -5.79 0.20
C VAL A 502 8.45 -6.71 1.23
N TYR A 503 7.88 -7.82 0.76
CA TYR A 503 7.24 -8.84 1.58
C TYR A 503 8.02 -10.13 1.58
N LYS A 504 7.93 -10.88 2.67
CA LYS A 504 8.31 -12.29 2.71
C LYS A 504 7.18 -13.15 2.15
N ILE A 505 7.44 -13.92 1.10
CA ILE A 505 6.42 -14.73 0.42
C ILE A 505 5.80 -15.80 1.34
N SER A 506 6.56 -16.29 2.33
CA SER A 506 6.04 -17.26 3.30
C SER A 506 4.84 -16.72 4.09
N PHE A 507 4.74 -15.41 4.32
CA PHE A 507 3.60 -14.80 5.01
C PHE A 507 2.27 -15.11 4.31
N PHE A 508 2.21 -14.94 2.98
CA PHE A 508 1.02 -15.22 2.19
C PHE A 508 0.69 -16.72 2.18
N ARG A 509 1.71 -17.56 1.98
CA ARG A 509 1.56 -19.02 1.89
C ARG A 509 1.10 -19.63 3.21
N MET A 510 1.69 -19.24 4.34
CA MET A 510 1.38 -19.78 5.67
C MET A 510 0.01 -19.36 6.17
N ASN A 511 -0.45 -18.15 5.81
CA ASN A 511 -1.76 -17.65 6.22
C ASN A 511 -2.87 -17.92 5.19
N ASN A 512 -2.56 -18.62 4.08
CA ASN A 512 -3.47 -18.82 2.95
C ASN A 512 -4.13 -17.51 2.48
N LEU A 513 -3.34 -16.44 2.45
CA LEU A 513 -3.79 -15.11 2.07
C LEU A 513 -3.62 -14.90 0.57
N LYS A 514 -4.58 -14.18 0.01
CA LYS A 514 -4.52 -13.62 -1.34
C LYS A 514 -4.56 -12.13 -1.25
N TRP A 515 -4.02 -11.46 -2.27
CA TRP A 515 -4.23 -10.05 -2.42
C TRP A 515 -5.72 -9.78 -2.62
N TYR A 516 -6.30 -8.99 -1.72
CA TYR A 516 -7.71 -8.64 -1.80
C TYR A 516 -7.95 -7.81 -3.05
N ASP A 517 -8.85 -8.22 -3.93
CA ASP A 517 -9.12 -7.59 -5.24
C ASP A 517 -10.35 -6.67 -5.23
N GLY A 518 -11.05 -6.59 -4.10
CA GLY A 518 -12.19 -5.70 -3.92
C GLY A 518 -13.31 -5.89 -4.94
N LYS A 519 -13.59 -7.13 -5.40
CA LYS A 519 -14.45 -7.54 -6.56
C LYS A 519 -15.64 -6.65 -6.97
N ASN A 520 -16.24 -5.87 -6.06
CA ASN A 520 -17.37 -4.97 -6.34
C ASN A 520 -17.03 -3.47 -6.38
N MET A 521 -15.90 -3.04 -5.80
CA MET A 521 -15.53 -1.62 -5.63
C MET A 521 -14.17 -1.27 -6.23
N ARG A 522 -13.18 -2.18 -6.19
CA ARG A 522 -11.82 -2.01 -6.75
C ARG A 522 -11.14 -0.68 -6.39
N ILE A 523 -11.39 -0.20 -5.18
CA ILE A 523 -10.87 1.06 -4.64
C ILE A 523 -10.40 0.84 -3.20
N ALA A 524 -9.46 1.66 -2.74
CA ALA A 524 -8.89 1.58 -1.38
C ALA A 524 -8.19 0.26 -1.04
N VAL A 525 -7.78 -0.49 -2.06
CA VAL A 525 -7.32 -1.86 -1.91
C VAL A 525 -6.00 -1.94 -1.17
N ASP A 526 -5.14 -0.94 -1.34
CA ASP A 526 -3.91 -0.73 -0.58
C ASP A 526 -4.19 -0.66 0.93
N THR A 527 -5.07 0.24 1.35
CA THR A 527 -5.38 0.45 2.77
C THR A 527 -6.14 -0.76 3.34
N LEU A 528 -7.03 -1.39 2.57
CA LEU A 528 -7.73 -2.58 3.01
C LEU A 528 -6.83 -3.80 3.18
N ASN A 529 -5.92 -4.06 2.23
CA ASN A 529 -4.93 -5.11 2.40
C ASN A 529 -4.06 -4.85 3.63
N SER A 530 -3.71 -3.59 3.95
CA SER A 530 -3.03 -3.27 5.21
C SER A 530 -3.82 -3.70 6.45
N LEU A 531 -5.13 -3.42 6.50
CA LEU A 531 -5.97 -3.82 7.62
C LEU A 531 -6.20 -5.34 7.68
N ILE A 532 -6.30 -6.01 6.53
CA ILE A 532 -6.46 -7.46 6.43
C ILE A 532 -5.18 -8.17 6.89
N PHE A 533 -4.01 -7.75 6.42
CA PHE A 533 -2.74 -8.38 6.79
C PHE A 533 -2.39 -8.12 8.25
N LEU A 534 -2.77 -6.97 8.82
CA LEU A 534 -2.69 -6.73 10.26
C LEU A 534 -3.52 -7.74 11.05
N LYS A 535 -4.76 -8.03 10.64
CA LYS A 535 -5.56 -9.08 11.29
C LYS A 535 -4.93 -10.47 11.20
N SER A 536 -4.06 -10.69 10.23
CA SER A 536 -3.26 -11.91 10.07
C SER A 536 -1.88 -11.83 10.76
N ASN A 537 -1.69 -10.88 11.68
CA ASN A 537 -0.47 -10.69 12.47
C ASN A 537 0.81 -10.49 11.64
N ILE A 538 0.72 -9.74 10.54
CA ILE A 538 1.91 -9.36 9.77
C ILE A 538 2.93 -8.62 10.65
N ARG A 539 4.20 -9.04 10.61
CA ARG A 539 5.32 -8.38 11.30
C ARG A 539 6.02 -7.45 10.32
N TYR A 540 6.22 -6.18 10.70
CA TYR A 540 6.69 -5.16 9.78
C TYR A 540 7.69 -4.18 10.39
N GLU A 541 8.55 -3.63 9.54
CA GLU A 541 9.54 -2.63 9.92
C GLU A 541 9.62 -1.47 8.91
N TYR A 542 9.72 -0.26 9.46
CA TYR A 542 9.94 0.98 8.73
C TYR A 542 11.44 1.32 8.66
N ILE A 543 11.92 1.69 7.47
CA ILE A 543 13.25 2.28 7.27
C ILE A 543 13.17 3.75 6.84
N ASP A 544 13.89 4.63 7.53
CA ASP A 544 14.00 6.06 7.19
C ASP A 544 15.00 6.29 6.05
N LYS A 545 14.69 5.70 4.89
CA LYS A 545 15.42 5.85 3.63
C LYS A 545 14.43 6.05 2.49
N ASP A 546 14.83 6.85 1.50
CA ASP A 546 14.02 7.11 0.31
C ASP A 546 14.46 6.11 -0.78
N LEU A 547 13.77 4.97 -0.89
CA LEU A 547 14.21 3.88 -1.78
C LEU A 547 13.37 3.75 -3.06
N ILE A 548 12.21 4.40 -3.11
CA ILE A 548 11.26 4.33 -4.22
C ILE A 548 10.87 5.74 -4.63
N CYS A 549 10.90 6.00 -5.93
CA CYS A 549 10.38 7.22 -6.54
C CYS A 549 8.93 7.02 -6.96
N TYR A 550 8.03 7.78 -6.33
CA TYR A 550 6.62 7.86 -6.69
C TYR A 550 6.37 8.99 -7.68
N ARG A 551 5.87 8.68 -8.88
CA ARG A 551 5.69 9.64 -9.97
C ARG A 551 4.28 10.23 -9.95
N GLN A 552 4.23 11.57 -9.94
CA GLN A 552 3.00 12.35 -9.99
C GLN A 552 2.71 12.83 -11.41
N HIS A 553 1.52 12.48 -11.92
CA HIS A 553 0.98 12.88 -13.22
C HIS A 553 -0.55 12.80 -13.24
N GLU A 554 -1.16 13.39 -14.27
CA GLU A 554 -2.61 13.58 -14.43
C GLU A 554 -3.44 12.28 -14.44
N ASN A 555 -2.80 11.13 -14.70
CA ASN A 555 -3.46 9.83 -14.77
C ASN A 555 -3.42 9.04 -13.44
N ASN A 556 -2.75 9.53 -12.39
CA ASN A 556 -2.75 8.83 -11.10
C ASN A 556 -4.17 8.77 -10.53
N ILE A 557 -4.57 7.59 -10.05
CA ILE A 557 -5.92 7.37 -9.49
C ILE A 557 -6.23 8.26 -8.28
N THR A 558 -5.20 8.70 -7.55
CA THR A 558 -5.29 9.60 -6.39
C THR A 558 -5.99 10.92 -6.72
N TYR A 559 -5.95 11.34 -7.99
CA TYR A 559 -6.57 12.57 -8.47
C TYR A 559 -8.08 12.43 -8.74
N ASP A 560 -8.63 11.21 -8.75
CA ASP A 560 -10.08 11.01 -8.89
C ASP A 560 -10.81 11.23 -7.55
N LEU A 561 -11.28 12.46 -7.34
CA LEU A 561 -12.02 12.83 -6.13
C LEU A 561 -13.22 11.91 -5.85
N LYS A 562 -13.98 11.50 -6.87
CA LYS A 562 -15.16 10.65 -6.70
C LYS A 562 -14.75 9.28 -6.14
N ASN A 563 -13.72 8.66 -6.71
CA ASN A 563 -13.23 7.38 -6.23
C ASN A 563 -12.51 7.51 -4.88
N ARG A 564 -11.82 8.63 -4.62
CA ARG A 564 -11.23 8.93 -3.32
C ARG A 564 -12.28 9.00 -2.21
N ILE A 565 -13.40 9.71 -2.41
CA ILE A 565 -14.47 9.77 -1.41
C ILE A 565 -15.10 8.39 -1.14
N LYS A 566 -15.31 7.59 -2.19
CA LYS A 566 -15.79 6.22 -2.01
C LYS A 566 -14.78 5.36 -1.22
N SER A 567 -13.48 5.54 -1.47
CA SER A 567 -12.40 4.81 -0.79
C SER A 567 -12.39 5.11 0.71
N ILE A 568 -12.47 6.40 1.07
CA ILE A 568 -12.58 6.88 2.46
C ILE A 568 -13.72 6.20 3.19
N ILE A 569 -14.91 6.26 2.61
CA ILE A 569 -16.12 5.66 3.17
C ILE A 569 -15.92 4.16 3.36
N TYR A 570 -15.41 3.49 2.33
CA TYR A 570 -15.29 2.04 2.35
C TYR A 570 -14.31 1.57 3.43
N VAL A 571 -13.16 2.24 3.57
CA VAL A 571 -12.17 1.94 4.63
C VAL A 571 -12.75 2.24 6.01
N MET A 572 -13.38 3.40 6.20
CA MET A 572 -13.94 3.76 7.50
C MET A 572 -15.07 2.82 7.93
N GLU A 573 -15.99 2.47 7.04
CA GLU A 573 -17.04 1.49 7.33
C GLU A 573 -16.45 0.09 7.57
N TYR A 574 -15.39 -0.30 6.85
CA TYR A 574 -14.67 -1.53 7.13
C TYR A 574 -14.12 -1.51 8.55
N ILE A 575 -13.42 -0.44 8.97
CA ILE A 575 -12.89 -0.31 10.32
C ILE A 575 -14.00 -0.44 11.37
N VAL A 576 -15.08 0.33 11.22
CA VAL A 576 -16.22 0.33 12.14
C VAL A 576 -16.89 -1.05 12.25
N SER A 577 -16.88 -1.83 11.17
CA SER A 577 -17.50 -3.17 11.13
C SER A 577 -16.59 -4.28 11.65
N ASN A 578 -15.27 -4.06 11.68
CA ASN A 578 -14.28 -5.13 11.83
C ASN A 578 -13.38 -5.01 13.06
N PHE A 579 -13.37 -3.86 13.72
CA PHE A 579 -12.53 -3.58 14.88
C PHE A 579 -13.37 -3.01 16.02
N SER A 580 -12.91 -3.15 17.26
CA SER A 580 -13.58 -2.54 18.42
C SER A 580 -13.44 -1.02 18.38
N GLU A 581 -14.51 -0.31 18.75
CA GLU A 581 -14.54 1.15 18.93
C GLU A 581 -13.47 1.64 19.90
N THR A 582 -13.08 0.84 20.89
CA THR A 582 -12.00 1.17 21.84
C THR A 582 -10.64 1.39 21.14
N ILE A 583 -10.45 0.82 19.95
CA ILE A 583 -9.22 0.96 19.16
C ILE A 583 -9.26 2.28 18.38
N TYR A 584 -10.30 2.51 17.57
CA TYR A 584 -10.34 3.65 16.65
C TYR A 584 -10.97 4.94 17.25
N LEU A 585 -11.58 4.85 18.42
CA LEU A 585 -12.04 5.96 19.27
C LEU A 585 -11.38 5.85 20.65
N LYS A 586 -10.04 5.80 20.66
CA LYS A 586 -9.20 5.51 21.84
C LYS A 586 -9.30 6.53 22.97
N ASP A 587 -9.67 7.76 22.66
CA ASP A 587 -9.70 8.87 23.64
C ASP A 587 -10.95 8.85 24.53
N ILE A 588 -11.85 7.88 24.32
CA ILE A 588 -13.10 7.76 25.08
C ILE A 588 -12.96 6.69 26.16
N ASN A 589 -13.31 7.04 27.39
CA ASN A 589 -13.44 6.07 28.45
C ASN A 589 -14.79 5.34 28.36
N TRP A 590 -14.84 4.27 27.56
CA TRP A 590 -16.06 3.50 27.32
C TRP A 590 -16.63 2.82 28.57
N SER A 591 -15.82 2.57 29.60
CA SER A 591 -16.24 1.88 30.82
C SER A 591 -17.19 2.70 31.71
N THR A 592 -17.22 4.02 31.53
CA THR A 592 -18.06 4.93 32.32
C THR A 592 -19.44 5.18 31.72
N LEU A 593 -19.72 4.62 30.54
CA LEU A 593 -20.96 4.85 29.80
C LEU A 593 -21.96 3.71 30.03
N THR A 594 -23.25 4.04 30.11
CA THR A 594 -24.31 3.03 30.06
C THR A 594 -24.39 2.42 28.67
N LYS A 595 -25.05 1.27 28.52
CA LYS A 595 -25.19 0.61 27.21
C LYS A 595 -25.90 1.48 26.16
N GLU A 596 -26.89 2.27 26.58
CA GLU A 596 -27.59 3.22 25.70
C GLU A 596 -26.68 4.40 25.32
N ASP A 597 -25.88 4.89 26.27
CA ASP A 597 -24.91 5.96 26.02
C ASP A 597 -23.77 5.50 25.11
N VAL A 598 -23.32 4.25 25.18
CA VAL A 598 -22.30 3.70 24.28
C VAL A 598 -22.74 3.83 22.82
N GLU A 599 -23.94 3.35 22.47
CA GLU A 599 -24.41 3.42 21.08
C GLU A 599 -24.74 4.87 20.66
N CYS A 600 -25.21 5.71 21.58
CA CYS A 600 -25.42 7.13 21.34
C CYS A 600 -24.09 7.87 21.04
N THR A 601 -23.09 7.73 21.91
CA THR A 601 -21.74 8.31 21.79
C THR A 601 -21.02 7.80 20.55
N LYS A 602 -21.07 6.50 20.27
CA LYS A 602 -20.50 5.90 19.06
C LYS A 602 -21.10 6.51 17.79
N GLY A 603 -22.43 6.64 17.74
CA GLY A 603 -23.13 7.29 16.62
C GLY A 603 -22.73 8.75 16.44
N TYR A 604 -22.65 9.51 17.54
CA TYR A 604 -22.26 10.93 17.52
C TYR A 604 -20.83 11.13 17.02
N LEU A 605 -19.86 10.37 17.54
CA LEU A 605 -18.45 10.52 17.20
C LEU A 605 -18.17 10.11 15.74
N ILE A 606 -18.74 9.00 15.28
CA ILE A 606 -18.60 8.56 13.89
C ILE A 606 -19.28 9.56 12.94
N GLY A 607 -20.51 9.99 13.25
CA GLY A 607 -21.23 10.98 12.46
C GLY A 607 -20.49 12.31 12.35
N THR A 608 -19.96 12.79 13.47
CA THR A 608 -19.13 14.00 13.52
C THR A 608 -17.81 13.81 12.76
N LYS A 609 -17.21 12.62 12.78
CA LYS A 609 -16.00 12.32 11.99
C LYS A 609 -16.25 12.43 10.49
N TYR A 610 -17.36 11.88 10.00
CA TYR A 610 -17.76 12.03 8.60
C TYR A 610 -18.09 13.49 8.26
N TYR A 611 -18.76 14.23 9.15
CA TYR A 611 -19.00 15.67 8.98
C TYR A 611 -17.70 16.47 8.88
N ARG A 612 -16.73 16.25 9.77
CA ARG A 612 -15.41 16.92 9.71
C ARG A 612 -14.67 16.58 8.43
N THR A 613 -14.72 15.32 8.00
CA THR A 613 -14.11 14.87 6.73
C THR A 613 -14.79 15.55 5.53
N PHE A 614 -16.11 15.68 5.55
CA PHE A 614 -16.86 16.46 4.56
C PHE A 614 -16.39 17.92 4.50
N ILE A 615 -16.30 18.61 5.64
CA ILE A 615 -15.86 20.01 5.69
C ILE A 615 -14.43 20.18 5.20
N MET A 616 -13.51 19.29 5.59
CA MET A 616 -12.12 19.29 5.15
C MET A 616 -12.01 19.23 3.62
N TYR A 617 -12.73 18.31 2.98
CA TYR A 617 -12.75 18.22 1.51
C TYR A 617 -13.50 19.37 0.85
N LEU A 618 -14.59 19.88 1.46
CA LEU A 618 -15.31 21.04 0.95
C LEU A 618 -14.41 22.28 0.88
N ARG A 619 -13.54 22.47 1.88
CA ARG A 619 -12.54 23.56 1.92
C ARG A 619 -11.37 23.31 0.98
N GLY A 620 -11.14 22.07 0.58
CA GLY A 620 -10.01 21.68 -0.27
C GLY A 620 -8.78 21.17 0.48
N GLU A 621 -8.83 21.13 1.81
CA GLU A 621 -7.74 20.69 2.68
C GLU A 621 -7.42 19.20 2.48
N GLY A 622 -8.41 18.40 2.06
CA GLY A 622 -8.25 16.98 1.71
C GLY A 622 -7.73 16.73 0.29
N MET A 623 -7.45 17.79 -0.48
CA MET A 623 -7.07 17.72 -1.89
C MET A 623 -5.80 18.57 -2.13
N PRO A 624 -4.61 18.08 -1.75
CA PRO A 624 -3.37 18.85 -1.93
C PRO A 624 -3.09 19.17 -3.42
N TRP A 625 -3.61 18.36 -4.34
CA TRP A 625 -3.59 18.59 -5.79
C TRP A 625 -4.80 19.39 -6.31
N LYS A 626 -5.60 20.03 -5.44
CA LYS A 626 -6.78 20.82 -5.86
C LYS A 626 -6.43 21.92 -6.87
N HIS A 627 -5.22 22.46 -6.80
CA HIS A 627 -4.74 23.47 -7.75
C HIS A 627 -4.51 22.91 -9.16
N GLU A 628 -4.32 21.59 -9.27
CA GLU A 628 -4.12 20.87 -10.54
C GLU A 628 -5.45 20.31 -11.08
N LEU A 629 -6.49 20.25 -10.23
CA LEU A 629 -7.81 19.74 -10.58
C LEU A 629 -8.86 20.83 -10.62
N ASN A 630 -9.47 20.92 -11.79
CA ASN A 630 -10.47 21.91 -12.11
C ASN A 630 -11.88 21.47 -11.66
N PHE A 631 -12.12 21.21 -10.38
CA PHE A 631 -13.48 20.91 -9.90
C PHE A 631 -14.26 22.20 -9.56
N ASP A 632 -15.50 22.31 -10.07
CA ASP A 632 -16.44 23.34 -9.58
C ASP A 632 -16.87 23.00 -8.14
N ILE A 633 -17.16 24.01 -7.33
CA ILE A 633 -17.64 23.84 -5.96
C ILE A 633 -18.92 22.99 -5.89
N GLU A 634 -19.78 23.02 -6.92
CA GLU A 634 -20.98 22.17 -7.00
C GLU A 634 -20.64 20.72 -7.36
N GLN A 635 -19.60 20.50 -8.17
CA GLN A 635 -19.11 19.16 -8.47
C GLN A 635 -18.44 18.53 -7.24
N ILE A 636 -17.68 19.33 -6.47
CA ILE A 636 -17.14 18.95 -5.16
C ILE A 636 -18.29 18.58 -4.22
N LYS A 637 -19.28 19.47 -4.04
CA LYS A 637 -20.46 19.19 -3.20
C LYS A 637 -21.16 17.90 -3.62
N LEU A 638 -21.26 17.62 -4.91
CA LEU A 638 -21.87 16.40 -5.42
C LEU A 638 -21.07 15.16 -5.02
N PHE A 639 -19.76 15.16 -5.27
CA PHE A 639 -18.89 14.02 -4.95
C PHE A 639 -18.79 13.79 -3.43
N LEU A 640 -19.05 14.81 -2.62
CA LEU A 640 -19.08 14.73 -1.17
C LEU A 640 -20.44 14.32 -0.58
N GLN A 641 -21.52 14.26 -1.36
CA GLN A 641 -22.84 13.81 -0.84
C GLN A 641 -22.82 12.46 -0.13
N PRO A 642 -22.04 11.45 -0.57
CA PRO A 642 -21.90 10.20 0.18
C PRO A 642 -21.45 10.41 1.64
N LEU A 643 -20.53 11.35 1.90
CA LEU A 643 -20.10 11.68 3.27
C LEU A 643 -21.23 12.34 4.08
N ILE A 644 -21.98 13.26 3.47
CA ILE A 644 -23.15 13.90 4.10
C ILE A 644 -24.17 12.83 4.51
N ASN A 645 -24.51 11.92 3.60
CA ASN A 645 -25.51 10.89 3.83
C ASN A 645 -25.10 9.93 4.96
N ILE A 646 -23.81 9.57 5.06
CA ILE A 646 -23.32 8.70 6.12
C ILE A 646 -23.21 9.45 7.45
N ALA A 647 -22.77 10.71 7.44
CA ALA A 647 -22.80 11.56 8.63
C ALA A 647 -24.23 11.64 9.20
N GLU A 648 -25.23 11.97 8.37
CA GLU A 648 -26.63 11.97 8.78
C GLU A 648 -27.11 10.63 9.33
N LYS A 649 -26.75 9.51 8.67
CA LYS A 649 -27.11 8.15 9.12
C LYS A 649 -26.66 7.90 10.56
N TYR A 650 -25.39 8.20 10.88
CA TYR A 650 -24.85 7.97 12.21
C TYR A 650 -25.38 8.97 13.24
N LEU A 651 -25.52 10.24 12.87
CA LEU A 651 -26.09 11.29 13.76
C LEU A 651 -27.55 11.00 14.12
N LYS A 652 -28.37 10.58 13.14
CA LYS A 652 -29.77 10.17 13.40
C LYS A 652 -29.86 8.89 14.21
N LYS A 653 -28.96 7.92 13.98
CA LYS A 653 -28.85 6.72 14.82
C LYS A 653 -28.54 7.10 16.29
N SER A 654 -27.65 8.06 16.50
CA SER A 654 -27.32 8.57 17.84
C SER A 654 -28.55 9.14 18.56
N LEU A 655 -29.31 10.03 17.90
CA LEU A 655 -30.56 10.61 18.44
C LEU A 655 -31.63 9.57 18.76
N HIS A 656 -31.70 8.49 17.99
CA HIS A 656 -32.69 7.44 18.22
C HIS A 656 -32.40 6.63 19.49
N ASN A 657 -31.13 6.52 19.89
CA ASN A 657 -30.72 5.75 21.05
C ASN A 657 -30.82 6.56 22.35
N ASN A 658 -30.37 7.82 22.36
CA ASN A 658 -30.45 8.72 23.51
C ASN A 658 -30.30 10.20 23.05
N ASN A 659 -30.75 11.15 23.86
CA ASN A 659 -30.70 12.59 23.59
C ASN A 659 -29.42 13.28 24.09
N LEU A 660 -28.41 12.53 24.54
CA LEU A 660 -27.18 13.04 25.16
C LEU A 660 -26.47 14.14 24.36
N TYR A 661 -26.45 14.03 23.02
CA TYR A 661 -25.81 15.00 22.12
C TYR A 661 -26.81 15.73 21.22
N SER A 662 -28.09 15.80 21.62
CA SER A 662 -29.16 16.23 20.72
C SER A 662 -29.02 17.67 20.22
N GLU A 663 -28.58 18.60 21.07
CA GLU A 663 -28.31 19.99 20.68
C GLU A 663 -27.21 20.09 19.61
N ASP A 664 -26.05 19.47 19.85
CA ASP A 664 -24.92 19.44 18.92
C ASP A 664 -25.30 18.79 17.58
N ILE A 665 -26.00 17.64 17.65
CA ILE A 665 -26.42 16.91 16.47
C ILE A 665 -27.35 17.78 15.61
N ASN A 666 -28.30 18.48 16.24
CA ASN A 666 -29.24 19.34 15.52
C ASN A 666 -28.51 20.50 14.82
N VAL A 667 -27.47 21.08 15.43
CA VAL A 667 -26.62 22.10 14.80
C VAL A 667 -25.93 21.51 13.56
N VAL A 668 -25.28 20.35 13.69
CA VAL A 668 -24.58 19.71 12.57
C VAL A 668 -25.53 19.31 11.44
N LEU A 669 -26.70 18.74 11.76
CA LEU A 669 -27.72 18.38 10.76
C LEU A 669 -28.26 19.62 10.03
N LYS A 670 -28.46 20.74 10.74
CA LYS A 670 -28.87 22.01 10.13
C LYS A 670 -27.82 22.54 9.16
N GLU A 671 -26.54 22.44 9.50
CA GLU A 671 -25.45 22.82 8.59
C GLU A 671 -25.35 21.89 7.38
N LEU A 672 -25.40 20.56 7.57
CA LEU A 672 -25.37 19.58 6.49
C LEU A 672 -26.51 19.79 5.49
N ASN A 673 -27.72 20.14 5.96
CA ASN A 673 -28.87 20.41 5.10
C ASN A 673 -28.62 21.55 4.10
N LYS A 674 -27.77 22.54 4.41
CA LYS A 674 -27.41 23.63 3.47
C LYS A 674 -26.65 23.14 2.24
N TYR A 675 -25.96 22.00 2.36
CA TYR A 675 -25.12 21.42 1.31
C TYR A 675 -25.74 20.18 0.68
N LYS A 676 -26.92 19.77 1.14
CA LYS A 676 -27.59 18.57 0.67
C LYS A 676 -28.12 18.79 -0.74
N MET A 677 -27.61 18.02 -1.68
CA MET A 677 -28.09 18.03 -3.05
C MET A 677 -29.07 16.88 -3.24
N ASN A 678 -30.15 17.11 -3.96
CA ASN A 678 -31.08 16.04 -4.33
C ASN A 678 -30.48 15.26 -5.51
N VAL A 679 -29.60 14.29 -5.23
CA VAL A 679 -28.82 13.56 -6.27
C VAL A 679 -29.36 12.17 -6.58
N ARG A 680 -30.26 11.64 -5.74
CA ARG A 680 -30.85 10.32 -6.00
C ARG A 680 -32.00 10.48 -6.98
N LEU A 681 -31.81 9.97 -8.20
CA LEU A 681 -32.91 9.61 -9.09
C LEU A 681 -33.74 8.55 -8.36
N ASN A 682 -35.04 8.77 -8.24
CA ASN A 682 -35.93 7.72 -7.77
C ASN A 682 -35.96 6.65 -8.86
N LYS A 683 -35.33 5.50 -8.59
CA LYS A 683 -35.21 4.38 -9.55
C LYS A 683 -36.57 3.82 -10.00
N ALA A 684 -37.64 4.14 -9.27
CA ALA A 684 -39.01 3.76 -9.62
C ALA A 684 -39.68 4.72 -10.61
N THR A 685 -39.02 5.81 -11.04
CA THR A 685 -39.61 6.78 -11.97
C THR A 685 -39.38 6.39 -13.42
N GLU A 686 -40.36 6.70 -14.27
CA GLU A 686 -40.27 6.54 -15.72
C GLU A 686 -39.10 7.35 -16.31
N GLU A 687 -38.85 8.56 -15.79
CA GLU A 687 -37.72 9.43 -16.17
C GLU A 687 -36.38 8.72 -15.99
N TYR A 688 -36.17 8.03 -14.86
CA TYR A 688 -34.95 7.26 -14.61
C TYR A 688 -34.77 6.09 -15.59
N SER A 689 -35.86 5.39 -15.90
CA SER A 689 -35.84 4.24 -16.82
C SER A 689 -35.39 4.68 -18.22
N ILE A 690 -35.98 5.76 -18.74
CA ILE A 690 -35.65 6.32 -20.06
C ILE A 690 -34.21 6.85 -20.06
N GLN A 691 -33.79 7.59 -19.02
CA GLN A 691 -32.42 8.07 -18.91
C GLN A 691 -31.40 6.92 -18.88
N SER A 692 -31.67 5.86 -18.12
CA SER A 692 -30.81 4.68 -18.05
C SER A 692 -30.69 4.00 -19.42
N GLN A 693 -31.79 3.97 -20.18
CA GLN A 693 -31.80 3.43 -21.54
C GLN A 693 -30.96 4.31 -22.49
N ILE A 694 -31.09 5.64 -22.43
CA ILE A 694 -30.25 6.60 -23.17
C ILE A 694 -28.77 6.35 -22.89
N VAL A 695 -28.39 6.17 -21.62
CA VAL A 695 -27.00 5.91 -21.21
C VAL A 695 -26.51 4.56 -21.75
N LYS A 696 -27.33 3.51 -21.65
CA LYS A 696 -27.01 2.17 -22.13
C LYS A 696 -26.76 2.17 -23.64
N ASP A 697 -27.70 2.71 -24.40
CA ASP A 697 -27.61 2.73 -25.87
C ASP A 697 -26.51 3.70 -26.34
N GLY A 698 -26.38 4.84 -25.66
CA GLY A 698 -25.31 5.81 -25.87
C GLY A 698 -23.92 5.20 -25.74
N LYS A 699 -23.69 4.37 -24.71
CA LYS A 699 -22.43 3.64 -24.54
C LYS A 699 -22.14 2.71 -25.72
N VAL A 700 -23.15 2.01 -26.23
CA VAL A 700 -23.01 1.09 -27.37
C VAL A 700 -22.65 1.85 -28.64
N VAL A 701 -23.44 2.87 -29.01
CA VAL A 701 -23.20 3.63 -30.26
C VAL A 701 -21.89 4.41 -30.21
N ARG A 702 -21.53 4.95 -29.04
CA ARG A 702 -20.26 5.63 -28.82
C ARG A 702 -19.07 4.70 -28.97
N LYS A 703 -19.14 3.50 -28.38
CA LYS A 703 -18.07 2.50 -28.48
C LYS A 703 -17.77 2.18 -29.95
N ASN A 704 -18.81 1.93 -30.75
CA ASN A 704 -18.66 1.64 -32.18
C ASN A 704 -18.00 2.79 -32.93
N LEU A 705 -18.40 4.05 -32.64
CA LEU A 705 -17.78 5.23 -33.26
C LEU A 705 -16.31 5.37 -32.87
N LEU A 706 -15.98 5.19 -31.59
CA LEU A 706 -14.61 5.27 -31.08
C LEU A 706 -13.71 4.23 -31.75
N GLU A 707 -14.17 2.98 -31.86
CA GLU A 707 -13.46 1.91 -32.58
C GLU A 707 -13.24 2.24 -34.06
N GLN A 708 -14.18 2.92 -34.72
CA GLN A 708 -14.05 3.34 -36.12
C GLN A 708 -12.93 4.37 -36.34
N TYR A 709 -12.67 5.23 -35.35
CA TYR A 709 -11.72 6.34 -35.46
C TYR A 709 -10.37 6.08 -34.80
N LYS A 710 -10.26 5.10 -33.89
CA LYS A 710 -9.01 4.75 -33.23
C LYS A 710 -7.94 4.36 -34.25
N ASP A 711 -6.79 5.04 -34.19
CA ASP A 711 -5.63 4.79 -35.07
C ASP A 711 -5.92 4.83 -36.59
N LYS A 712 -7.09 5.34 -37.00
CA LYS A 712 -7.55 5.35 -38.40
C LYS A 712 -6.55 5.97 -39.37
N TYR A 713 -5.71 6.88 -38.86
CA TYR A 713 -4.79 7.70 -39.65
C TYR A 713 -3.30 7.48 -39.33
N LYS A 714 -2.96 6.46 -38.52
CA LYS A 714 -1.61 6.14 -38.02
C LYS A 714 -0.51 6.04 -39.08
N ASN A 715 -0.87 5.66 -40.32
CA ASN A 715 0.09 5.48 -41.42
C ASN A 715 -0.11 6.47 -42.58
N LYS A 716 -1.06 7.42 -42.46
CA LYS A 716 -1.42 8.34 -43.55
C LYS A 716 -0.93 9.77 -43.31
N TYR A 717 -0.78 10.16 -42.04
CA TYR A 717 -0.29 11.47 -41.62
C TYR A 717 0.79 11.26 -40.56
N SER A 718 2.05 11.62 -40.85
CA SER A 718 3.17 11.29 -39.96
C SER A 718 3.33 12.24 -38.77
N LYS A 719 3.04 13.55 -38.93
CA LYS A 719 3.14 14.53 -37.83
C LYS A 719 2.44 15.85 -38.19
N LEU A 720 1.62 16.39 -37.29
CA LEU A 720 0.92 17.68 -37.41
C LEU A 720 1.45 18.67 -36.37
N LEU A 721 1.77 19.88 -36.79
CA LEU A 721 2.16 20.96 -35.88
C LEU A 721 1.01 21.95 -35.70
N ILE A 722 0.60 22.24 -34.48
CA ILE A 722 -0.32 23.34 -34.16
C ILE A 722 0.49 24.48 -33.54
N TYR A 723 0.50 25.62 -34.21
CA TYR A 723 1.12 26.84 -33.72
C TYR A 723 0.06 27.82 -33.19
N SER A 724 0.17 28.14 -31.90
CA SER A 724 -0.74 29.06 -31.19
C SER A 724 0.06 30.14 -30.44
N PRO A 725 0.46 31.24 -31.09
CA PRO A 725 1.19 32.36 -30.48
C PRO A 725 0.49 33.00 -29.27
N THR A 726 -0.83 32.82 -29.16
CA THR A 726 -1.61 33.38 -28.06
C THR A 726 -1.63 32.39 -26.89
N ASN A 727 -1.16 32.83 -25.72
CA ASN A 727 -1.32 32.14 -24.43
C ASN A 727 -2.80 32.15 -23.93
N GLY A 728 -3.77 32.42 -24.80
CA GLY A 728 -5.16 32.70 -24.46
C GLY A 728 -6.15 31.57 -24.74
N TYR A 729 -7.44 31.93 -24.78
CA TYR A 729 -8.66 31.12 -24.94
C TYR A 729 -8.56 29.79 -25.69
N TRP A 730 -7.84 29.73 -26.82
CA TRP A 730 -7.75 28.54 -27.67
C TRP A 730 -6.78 27.47 -27.18
N LYS A 731 -5.96 27.76 -26.16
CA LYS A 731 -5.02 26.79 -25.57
C LYS A 731 -5.71 25.44 -25.29
N TYR A 732 -6.89 25.50 -24.69
CA TYR A 732 -7.64 24.31 -24.28
C TYR A 732 -8.34 23.60 -25.45
N SER A 733 -8.78 24.35 -26.47
CA SER A 733 -9.24 23.79 -27.75
C SER A 733 -8.14 23.00 -28.44
N PHE A 734 -6.91 23.52 -28.51
CA PHE A 734 -5.80 22.80 -29.15
C PHE A 734 -5.33 21.60 -28.36
N LEU A 735 -5.30 21.68 -27.02
CA LEU A 735 -5.04 20.51 -26.18
C LEU A 735 -6.08 19.41 -26.44
N SER A 736 -7.35 19.78 -26.54
CA SER A 736 -8.43 18.86 -26.86
C SER A 736 -8.35 18.27 -28.27
N TRP A 737 -7.95 19.08 -29.26
CA TRP A 737 -7.68 18.62 -30.62
C TRP A 737 -6.51 17.66 -30.64
N LYS A 738 -5.41 17.97 -29.94
CA LYS A 738 -4.26 17.07 -29.81
C LYS A 738 -4.67 15.72 -29.23
N GLU A 739 -5.44 15.69 -28.15
CA GLU A 739 -5.95 14.43 -27.58
C GLU A 739 -6.77 13.63 -28.61
N THR A 740 -7.69 14.30 -29.32
CA THR A 740 -8.57 13.65 -30.31
C THR A 740 -7.80 13.15 -31.53
N LEU A 741 -6.86 13.94 -32.04
CA LEU A 741 -6.05 13.61 -33.21
C LEU A 741 -5.03 12.50 -32.89
N ASN A 742 -4.43 12.53 -31.70
CA ASN A 742 -3.59 11.43 -31.21
C ASN A 742 -4.40 10.14 -31.12
N TYR A 743 -5.65 10.20 -30.62
CA TYR A 743 -6.54 9.04 -30.61
C TYR A 743 -6.81 8.48 -32.01
N MET A 744 -6.85 9.35 -33.02
CA MET A 744 -6.99 8.97 -34.44
C MET A 744 -5.68 8.46 -35.08
N GLY A 745 -4.58 8.42 -34.34
CA GLY A 745 -3.26 7.99 -34.80
C GLY A 745 -2.41 9.09 -35.43
N ILE A 746 -2.79 10.37 -35.31
CA ILE A 746 -2.03 11.51 -35.86
C ILE A 746 -1.19 12.12 -34.73
N GLU A 747 0.13 12.09 -34.83
CA GLU A 747 1.00 12.70 -33.83
C GLU A 747 0.93 14.24 -33.92
N VAL A 748 0.49 14.89 -32.83
CA VAL A 748 0.33 16.35 -32.77
C VAL A 748 1.25 17.01 -31.75
N ASP A 749 2.02 17.99 -32.23
CA ASP A 749 2.78 18.90 -31.39
C ASP A 749 2.14 20.28 -31.35
N ILE A 750 2.17 20.93 -30.18
CA ILE A 750 1.65 22.29 -29.99
C ILE A 750 2.80 23.17 -29.54
N ILE A 751 3.02 24.28 -30.24
CA ILE A 751 4.02 25.29 -29.87
C ILE A 751 3.36 26.65 -29.67
N TYR A 752 3.77 27.36 -28.61
CA TYR A 752 3.18 28.66 -28.23
C TYR A 752 4.07 29.87 -28.56
N LYS A 753 5.33 29.65 -28.96
CA LYS A 753 6.27 30.71 -29.36
C LYS A 753 7.03 30.27 -30.61
N ILE A 754 7.29 31.20 -31.54
CA ILE A 754 8.20 30.95 -32.67
C ILE A 754 9.58 30.69 -32.08
N ASN A 755 10.13 29.51 -32.32
CA ASN A 755 11.47 29.16 -31.92
C ASN A 755 12.32 28.94 -33.18
N THR A 756 13.35 29.76 -33.35
CA THR A 756 14.24 29.71 -34.52
C THR A 756 15.11 28.47 -34.57
N THR A 757 15.20 27.70 -33.48
CA THR A 757 15.94 26.43 -33.42
C THR A 757 15.06 25.19 -33.59
N PHE A 758 13.74 25.36 -33.73
CA PHE A 758 12.82 24.24 -33.91
C PHE A 758 12.87 23.72 -35.36
N ASP A 759 13.08 22.41 -35.53
CA ASP A 759 13.17 21.83 -36.87
C ASP A 759 11.78 21.50 -37.42
N TYR A 760 11.25 22.42 -38.24
CA TYR A 760 9.95 22.30 -38.89
C TYR A 760 9.91 21.25 -40.02
N SER A 761 11.05 20.66 -40.42
CA SER A 761 11.11 19.72 -41.52
C SER A 761 10.41 18.38 -41.23
N PHE A 762 10.32 17.99 -39.95
CA PHE A 762 9.70 16.75 -39.46
C PHE A 762 8.17 16.70 -39.55
N TYR A 763 7.49 17.81 -39.85
CA TYR A 763 6.03 17.88 -39.90
C TYR A 763 5.50 17.91 -41.33
N ASN A 764 4.43 17.15 -41.61
CA ASN A 764 3.86 17.08 -42.96
C ASN A 764 2.89 18.22 -43.23
N SER A 765 2.15 18.63 -42.21
CA SER A 765 1.16 19.72 -42.24
C SER A 765 1.28 20.55 -40.96
N TYR A 766 0.78 21.79 -40.99
CA TYR A 766 0.75 22.64 -39.80
C TYR A 766 -0.51 23.52 -39.79
N ILE A 767 -0.98 23.86 -38.59
CA ILE A 767 -2.09 24.77 -38.35
C ILE A 767 -1.52 25.97 -37.61
N THR A 768 -1.76 27.19 -38.06
CA THR A 768 -1.29 28.42 -37.39
C THR A 768 -2.43 29.40 -37.18
N ILE A 769 -2.56 29.97 -35.99
CA ILE A 769 -3.65 30.92 -35.69
C ILE A 769 -3.05 32.20 -35.11
N GLY A 770 -3.23 33.33 -35.79
CA GLY A 770 -2.68 34.62 -35.36
C GLY A 770 -3.20 35.75 -36.24
N THR A 771 -3.13 37.00 -35.79
CA THR A 771 -3.63 38.15 -36.57
C THR A 771 -2.92 38.27 -37.92
N SER A 772 -3.55 38.94 -38.91
CA SER A 772 -2.95 39.18 -40.23
C SER A 772 -1.54 39.78 -40.11
N THR A 773 -1.37 40.79 -39.27
CA THR A 773 -0.09 41.46 -39.02
C THR A 773 0.95 40.50 -38.45
N TYR A 774 0.56 39.69 -37.47
CA TYR A 774 1.45 38.73 -36.82
C TYR A 774 1.94 37.65 -37.79
N ILE A 775 1.03 37.14 -38.63
CA ILE A 775 1.37 36.13 -39.63
C ILE A 775 2.25 36.73 -40.72
N TYR A 776 1.99 37.97 -41.16
CA TYR A 776 2.79 38.67 -42.17
C TYR A 776 4.23 38.93 -41.69
N ASP A 777 4.40 39.38 -40.44
CA ASP A 777 5.71 39.63 -39.84
C ASP A 777 6.48 38.33 -39.56
N SER A 778 5.78 37.27 -39.16
CA SER A 778 6.36 35.94 -38.94
C SER A 778 6.83 35.30 -40.25
N LEU A 779 6.07 35.49 -41.35
CA LEU A 779 6.40 34.98 -42.69
C LEU A 779 7.61 35.69 -43.34
N LYS A 780 7.88 36.96 -42.97
CA LYS A 780 9.07 37.72 -43.41
C LYS A 780 10.37 37.23 -42.74
N ASN A 781 10.28 36.64 -41.56
CA ASN A 781 11.45 36.07 -40.88
C ASN A 781 11.87 34.74 -41.54
N LYS A 782 13.18 34.60 -41.83
CA LYS A 782 13.78 33.49 -42.60
C LYS A 782 13.40 32.09 -42.09
N THR A 783 13.00 31.95 -40.83
CA THR A 783 12.56 30.70 -40.18
C THR A 783 11.36 30.02 -40.85
N ILE A 784 10.42 30.78 -41.42
CA ILE A 784 9.19 30.24 -42.05
C ILE A 784 9.39 29.97 -43.56
N THR A 785 10.56 30.27 -44.13
CA THR A 785 10.84 29.98 -45.56
C THR A 785 10.78 28.47 -45.87
N ASN A 786 11.09 27.60 -44.89
CA ASN A 786 10.98 26.14 -45.00
C ASN A 786 9.53 25.62 -44.97
N ILE A 787 8.56 26.50 -44.67
CA ILE A 787 7.14 26.19 -44.48
C ILE A 787 6.33 26.51 -45.76
N LYS A 788 6.88 27.31 -46.69
CA LYS A 788 6.21 27.82 -47.91
C LYS A 788 5.54 26.77 -48.82
N ASN A 789 5.94 25.51 -48.75
CA ASN A 789 5.43 24.44 -49.62
C ASN A 789 4.49 23.44 -48.90
N LYS A 790 4.10 23.73 -47.65
CA LYS A 790 3.22 22.86 -46.84
C LYS A 790 1.92 23.59 -46.49
N ILE A 791 0.83 22.83 -46.36
CA ILE A 791 -0.54 23.36 -46.25
C ILE A 791 -0.72 24.03 -44.88
N GLY A 792 -1.05 25.32 -44.87
CA GLY A 792 -1.35 26.12 -43.68
C GLY A 792 -2.76 26.68 -43.71
N ILE A 793 -3.39 26.77 -42.54
CA ILE A 793 -4.65 27.50 -42.31
C ILE A 793 -4.30 28.77 -41.57
N ILE A 794 -4.90 29.88 -41.97
CA ILE A 794 -4.73 31.21 -41.37
C ILE A 794 -6.10 31.66 -40.86
N SER A 795 -6.16 32.27 -39.69
CA SER A 795 -7.32 33.02 -39.20
C SER A 795 -6.97 34.49 -39.14
N VAL A 796 -7.75 35.37 -39.78
CA VAL A 796 -7.51 36.82 -39.80
C VAL A 796 -8.65 37.55 -39.09
N GLN A 797 -8.31 38.47 -38.19
CA GLN A 797 -9.23 39.48 -37.69
C GLN A 797 -9.34 40.60 -38.74
N LEU A 798 -10.51 40.79 -39.34
CA LEU A 798 -10.80 41.93 -40.23
C LEU A 798 -11.95 42.74 -39.64
N ASN A 799 -11.81 44.06 -39.68
CA ASN A 799 -12.73 45.01 -39.05
C ASN A 799 -13.99 45.34 -39.89
N ASN A 800 -14.27 44.67 -41.01
CA ASN A 800 -15.42 45.00 -41.87
C ASN A 800 -15.99 43.79 -42.63
N ASP A 801 -17.29 43.89 -42.97
CA ASP A 801 -18.21 42.88 -43.54
C ASP A 801 -17.87 42.31 -44.95
N GLU A 802 -16.65 42.46 -45.47
CA GLU A 802 -16.26 41.88 -46.77
C GLU A 802 -15.51 40.55 -46.58
N LEU A 803 -16.24 39.49 -46.24
CA LEU A 803 -15.67 38.31 -45.59
C LEU A 803 -15.22 37.15 -46.51
N ASP A 804 -15.48 37.17 -47.82
CA ASP A 804 -15.15 36.00 -48.68
C ASP A 804 -14.13 36.26 -49.81
N LEU A 805 -14.11 37.44 -50.43
CA LEU A 805 -13.27 37.69 -51.61
C LEU A 805 -11.77 37.85 -51.30
N ILE A 806 -11.44 38.51 -50.18
CA ILE A 806 -10.05 38.72 -49.74
C ILE A 806 -9.44 37.40 -49.26
N ASN A 807 -10.23 36.56 -48.59
CA ASN A 807 -9.80 35.26 -48.10
C ASN A 807 -9.51 34.27 -49.25
N VAL A 808 -10.31 34.32 -50.33
CA VAL A 808 -10.09 33.56 -51.56
C VAL A 808 -8.90 34.10 -52.38
N GLN A 809 -8.62 35.40 -52.34
CA GLN A 809 -7.44 35.98 -53.02
C GLN A 809 -6.12 35.65 -52.31
N LEU A 810 -6.07 35.75 -50.97
CA LEU A 810 -4.87 35.46 -50.18
C LEU A 810 -4.52 33.96 -50.17
N SER A 811 -5.52 33.08 -50.13
CA SER A 811 -5.32 31.63 -50.27
C SER A 811 -4.70 31.25 -51.62
N LYS A 812 -5.13 31.91 -52.71
CA LYS A 812 -4.53 31.76 -54.04
C LYS A 812 -3.10 32.30 -54.14
N GLN A 813 -2.78 33.39 -53.45
CA GLN A 813 -1.47 34.07 -53.55
C GLN A 813 -0.33 33.32 -52.82
N PHE A 814 -0.67 32.54 -51.80
CA PHE A 814 0.30 31.80 -50.97
C PHE A 814 0.12 30.27 -50.99
N ASN A 815 -0.72 29.75 -51.89
CA ASN A 815 -0.99 28.32 -52.06
C ASN A 815 -1.60 27.63 -50.81
N PHE A 816 -2.39 28.36 -50.01
CA PHE A 816 -3.09 27.83 -48.85
C PHE A 816 -4.41 27.14 -49.27
N LYS A 817 -4.78 26.04 -48.58
CA LYS A 817 -6.05 25.33 -48.87
C LYS A 817 -7.27 25.94 -48.17
N PHE A 818 -7.14 26.55 -46.99
CA PHE A 818 -8.26 27.14 -46.23
C PHE A 818 -7.85 28.36 -45.41
N LEU A 819 -8.79 29.30 -45.26
CA LEU A 819 -8.71 30.44 -44.33
C LEU A 819 -9.96 30.38 -43.44
N ILE A 820 -9.77 30.16 -42.14
CA ILE A 820 -10.87 30.07 -41.17
C ILE A 820 -10.98 31.42 -40.49
N SER A 821 -12.05 32.16 -40.76
CA SER A 821 -12.36 33.38 -40.01
C SER A 821 -12.62 33.04 -38.53
N SER A 822 -11.93 33.72 -37.62
CA SER A 822 -12.45 33.93 -36.27
C SER A 822 -12.35 35.41 -35.90
N LEU A 823 -13.52 36.00 -35.66
CA LEU A 823 -13.75 37.41 -35.37
C LEU A 823 -13.18 37.90 -34.02
N ALA A 824 -12.90 39.21 -34.05
CA ALA A 824 -12.89 40.26 -33.03
C ALA A 824 -12.22 40.00 -31.66
N GLU A 825 -11.26 40.86 -31.33
CA GLU A 825 -10.94 41.23 -29.95
C GLU A 825 -12.24 41.47 -29.17
N GLU A 826 -12.52 40.59 -28.21
CA GLU A 826 -13.68 40.68 -27.34
C GLU A 826 -13.46 41.84 -26.36
N THR A 827 -13.99 43.02 -26.68
CA THR A 827 -14.14 44.08 -25.69
C THR A 827 -15.19 43.67 -24.67
N ASN A 828 -14.82 43.70 -23.39
CA ASN A 828 -15.73 43.47 -22.28
C ASN A 828 -16.81 44.57 -22.28
N ASP A 829 -18.06 44.23 -22.58
CA ASP A 829 -19.18 45.12 -22.25
C ASP A 829 -19.48 45.01 -20.75
N VAL A 830 -19.01 46.00 -20.00
CA VAL A 830 -19.08 46.08 -18.53
C VAL A 830 -20.54 46.14 -18.03
N THR A 831 -21.49 46.51 -18.89
CA THR A 831 -22.87 46.85 -18.50
C THR A 831 -23.72 45.61 -18.25
N LEU A 832 -23.67 44.61 -19.14
CA LEU A 832 -24.40 43.34 -18.99
C LEU A 832 -23.82 42.49 -17.85
N TYR A 833 -22.50 42.57 -17.66
CA TYR A 833 -21.76 41.89 -16.61
C TYR A 833 -22.29 42.18 -15.19
N ASN A 834 -22.44 43.46 -14.83
CA ASN A 834 -22.87 43.87 -13.48
C ASN A 834 -24.31 43.43 -13.13
N TRP A 835 -25.16 43.22 -14.13
CA TRP A 835 -26.54 42.77 -13.94
C TRP A 835 -26.62 41.25 -13.68
N ILE A 836 -25.85 40.46 -14.43
CA ILE A 836 -25.86 38.99 -14.36
C ILE A 836 -25.15 38.48 -13.09
N SER A 837 -24.02 39.10 -12.71
CA SER A 837 -23.18 38.62 -11.60
C SER A 837 -23.83 38.63 -10.23
N ASN A 838 -24.89 39.43 -10.05
CA ASN A 838 -25.57 39.59 -8.77
C ASN A 838 -26.67 38.54 -8.52
N ASN A 839 -27.14 37.81 -9.54
CA ASN A 839 -28.35 36.97 -9.44
C ASN A 839 -28.21 35.55 -10.01
N ILE A 840 -27.15 35.23 -10.77
CA ILE A 840 -27.01 33.97 -11.51
C ILE A 840 -25.62 33.38 -11.30
N LYS A 841 -25.53 32.06 -11.20
CA LYS A 841 -24.24 31.38 -11.04
C LYS A 841 -23.46 31.42 -12.36
N ILE A 842 -22.33 32.13 -12.34
CA ILE A 842 -21.39 32.20 -13.48
C ILE A 842 -20.18 31.31 -13.20
N ILE A 843 -19.77 30.54 -14.20
CA ILE A 843 -18.55 29.73 -14.17
C ILE A 843 -17.68 30.13 -15.36
N ASN A 844 -16.50 30.68 -15.11
CA ASN A 844 -15.59 31.06 -16.19
C ASN A 844 -14.83 29.85 -16.69
N LEU A 845 -15.00 29.53 -17.98
CA LEU A 845 -14.37 28.38 -18.59
C LEU A 845 -13.92 28.66 -20.02
N PRO A 846 -12.71 28.25 -20.39
CA PRO A 846 -12.31 28.18 -21.78
C PRO A 846 -13.17 27.14 -22.50
N PHE A 847 -13.57 27.48 -23.73
CA PHE A 847 -14.26 26.58 -24.63
C PHE A 847 -13.24 25.58 -25.21
N ALA A 848 -13.64 24.32 -25.41
CA ALA A 848 -12.82 23.37 -26.16
C ALA A 848 -13.65 22.24 -26.76
N PHE A 849 -13.16 21.76 -27.91
CA PHE A 849 -13.74 20.71 -28.73
C PHE A 849 -13.08 19.36 -28.46
N ASN A 850 -13.74 18.46 -27.72
CA ASN A 850 -13.22 17.11 -27.47
C ASN A 850 -14.31 16.01 -27.49
N PRO A 851 -14.50 15.28 -28.60
CA PRO A 851 -15.46 14.18 -28.65
C PRO A 851 -15.19 13.02 -27.67
N LEU A 852 -13.96 12.91 -27.14
CA LEU A 852 -13.63 11.91 -26.12
C LEU A 852 -14.24 12.23 -24.74
N ASN A 853 -14.73 13.47 -24.54
CA ASN A 853 -15.23 13.92 -23.25
C ASN A 853 -16.76 13.99 -23.14
N TYR A 854 -17.50 13.89 -24.25
CA TYR A 854 -18.97 13.98 -24.25
C TYR A 854 -19.62 12.61 -24.29
N TYR A 855 -20.42 12.31 -23.27
CA TYR A 855 -21.15 11.05 -23.17
C TYR A 855 -22.33 11.13 -22.20
N PRO A 856 -23.38 10.33 -22.42
CA PRO A 856 -24.53 10.32 -21.53
C PRO A 856 -24.18 9.74 -20.17
N GLU A 857 -24.68 10.40 -19.12
CA GLU A 857 -24.59 9.98 -17.73
C GLU A 857 -25.98 9.92 -17.07
N ASP A 858 -26.15 8.94 -16.17
CA ASP A 858 -27.30 8.94 -15.26
C ASP A 858 -27.12 10.09 -14.26
N ALA A 859 -27.94 11.13 -14.41
CA ALA A 859 -27.79 12.37 -13.64
C ALA A 859 -29.13 13.09 -13.43
N ASN A 860 -29.38 13.53 -12.20
CA ASN A 860 -30.52 14.39 -11.88
C ASN A 860 -30.41 15.75 -12.59
N LYS A 861 -31.54 16.23 -13.12
CA LYS A 861 -31.65 17.57 -13.70
C LYS A 861 -31.83 18.60 -12.59
N ILE A 862 -30.72 19.21 -12.16
CA ILE A 862 -30.66 20.13 -11.01
C ILE A 862 -30.63 21.60 -11.43
N TYR A 863 -30.26 21.90 -12.67
CA TYR A 863 -30.29 23.25 -13.23
C TYR A 863 -31.46 23.39 -14.19
N ASP A 864 -32.15 24.52 -14.17
CA ASP A 864 -33.20 24.83 -15.13
C ASP A 864 -32.60 25.01 -16.52
N TYR A 865 -31.43 25.66 -16.60
CA TYR A 865 -30.70 25.79 -17.84
C TYR A 865 -29.18 25.80 -17.68
N PHE A 866 -28.52 25.46 -18.78
CA PHE A 866 -27.08 25.64 -18.94
C PHE A 866 -26.78 26.22 -20.32
N PHE A 867 -25.93 27.24 -20.35
CA PHE A 867 -25.45 27.85 -21.60
C PHE A 867 -23.93 27.90 -21.62
N VAL A 868 -23.35 27.53 -22.76
CA VAL A 868 -21.92 27.64 -23.02
C VAL A 868 -21.72 28.57 -24.20
N GLY A 869 -21.00 29.68 -24.05
CA GLY A 869 -20.72 30.62 -25.14
C GLY A 869 -19.99 31.86 -24.65
N THR A 870 -19.47 32.67 -25.56
CA THR A 870 -18.82 33.94 -25.21
C THR A 870 -19.83 35.08 -25.19
N ASN A 871 -19.68 36.00 -24.25
CA ASN A 871 -20.37 37.28 -24.19
C ASN A 871 -19.45 38.35 -24.80
N SER A 872 -19.49 38.45 -26.13
CA SER A 872 -18.68 39.40 -26.89
C SER A 872 -19.56 40.43 -27.59
N TYR A 873 -18.98 41.56 -28.01
CA TYR A 873 -19.67 42.58 -28.79
C TYR A 873 -20.40 42.00 -30.03
N VAL A 874 -19.81 40.98 -30.66
CA VAL A 874 -20.37 40.29 -31.84
C VAL A 874 -21.59 39.43 -31.48
N LYS A 875 -21.64 38.86 -30.28
CA LYS A 875 -22.74 38.02 -29.78
C LYS A 875 -23.76 38.76 -28.92
N TYR A 876 -23.49 40.02 -28.58
CA TYR A 876 -24.30 40.81 -27.67
C TYR A 876 -25.77 40.87 -28.11
N LYS A 877 -26.03 41.17 -29.40
CA LYS A 877 -27.41 41.25 -29.94
C LYS A 877 -28.20 39.95 -29.77
N GLU A 878 -27.56 38.82 -30.02
CA GLU A 878 -28.20 37.50 -29.91
C GLU A 878 -28.37 37.09 -28.43
N THR A 879 -27.41 37.47 -27.59
CA THR A 879 -27.51 37.31 -26.13
C THR A 879 -28.68 38.10 -25.55
N GLU A 880 -28.87 39.34 -25.99
CA GLU A 880 -29.98 40.20 -25.59
C GLU A 880 -31.33 39.58 -25.99
N LYS A 881 -31.45 39.07 -27.22
CA LYS A 881 -32.69 38.45 -27.73
C LYS A 881 -33.05 37.15 -27.03
N TYR A 882 -32.13 36.19 -26.97
CA TYR A 882 -32.45 34.80 -26.61
C TYR A 882 -32.19 34.48 -25.14
N LEU A 883 -31.15 35.07 -24.55
CA LEU A 883 -30.68 34.67 -23.22
C LEU A 883 -31.23 35.60 -22.12
N THR A 884 -31.15 36.92 -22.32
CA THR A 884 -31.54 37.92 -21.31
C THR A 884 -32.96 37.74 -20.75
N PRO A 885 -34.00 37.43 -21.55
CA PRO A 885 -35.34 37.19 -21.01
C PRO A 885 -35.41 35.99 -20.06
N ILE A 886 -34.67 34.90 -20.35
CA ILE A 886 -34.57 33.72 -19.48
C ILE A 886 -33.85 34.10 -18.18
N LEU A 887 -32.71 34.79 -18.28
CA LEU A 887 -31.92 35.21 -17.11
C LEU A 887 -32.72 36.10 -16.15
N SER A 888 -33.61 36.93 -16.69
CA SER A 888 -34.43 37.84 -15.89
C SER A 888 -35.48 37.14 -15.02
N LYS A 889 -35.90 35.92 -15.40
CA LYS A 889 -36.98 35.15 -14.75
C LYS A 889 -36.47 33.93 -13.99
N TYR A 890 -35.38 33.31 -14.44
CA TYR A 890 -34.89 32.03 -13.95
C TYR A 890 -33.46 32.16 -13.40
N ASN A 891 -33.32 32.07 -12.07
CA ASN A 891 -32.04 32.23 -11.38
C ASN A 891 -31.27 30.90 -11.18
N ASN A 892 -31.95 29.74 -11.27
CA ASN A 892 -31.34 28.42 -11.14
C ASN A 892 -30.76 27.92 -12.47
N GLY A 893 -29.84 28.67 -13.04
CA GLY A 893 -29.10 28.29 -14.25
C GLY A 893 -27.62 28.61 -14.17
N ILE A 894 -26.87 28.06 -15.12
CA ILE A 894 -25.42 28.24 -15.20
C ILE A 894 -25.05 28.84 -16.56
N LEU A 895 -24.25 29.91 -16.50
CA LEU A 895 -23.61 30.51 -17.67
C LEU A 895 -22.11 30.19 -17.69
N ARG A 896 -21.62 29.85 -18.87
CA ARG A 896 -20.24 29.43 -19.10
C ARG A 896 -19.62 30.11 -20.31
N GLY A 897 -18.48 30.77 -20.11
CA GLY A 897 -17.59 31.26 -21.17
C GLY A 897 -16.97 32.62 -20.87
N ILE A 898 -16.23 33.18 -21.83
CA ILE A 898 -15.58 34.48 -21.69
C ILE A 898 -16.61 35.62 -21.71
N GLY A 899 -16.36 36.67 -20.93
CA GLY A 899 -17.20 37.87 -20.89
C GLY A 899 -18.38 37.80 -19.92
N TRP A 900 -18.55 36.67 -19.20
CA TRP A 900 -19.58 36.53 -18.16
C TRP A 900 -19.08 36.94 -16.76
N GLY A 901 -17.77 37.00 -16.49
CA GLY A 901 -17.26 37.68 -15.27
C GLY A 901 -15.74 37.73 -15.02
N LYS A 902 -15.30 38.54 -14.03
CA LYS A 902 -13.89 38.71 -13.60
C LYS A 902 -13.53 37.76 -12.44
N ASP A 903 -12.29 37.27 -12.40
CA ASP A 903 -11.68 36.53 -11.28
C ASP A 903 -12.35 35.20 -10.88
N ILE A 904 -13.05 34.54 -11.82
CA ILE A 904 -13.66 33.23 -11.58
C ILE A 904 -12.65 32.12 -12.00
N PRO A 905 -12.46 31.05 -11.19
CA PRO A 905 -11.50 29.99 -11.48
C PRO A 905 -11.72 29.33 -12.86
N GLU A 906 -10.67 29.21 -13.66
CA GLU A 906 -10.70 28.47 -14.94
C GLU A 906 -10.82 26.97 -14.68
N LEU A 907 -11.94 26.34 -15.03
CA LEU A 907 -12.07 24.87 -15.07
C LEU A 907 -11.72 24.26 -16.45
N TYR A 908 -11.38 22.97 -16.47
CA TYR A 908 -10.97 22.26 -17.67
C TYR A 908 -12.21 21.92 -18.53
N PRO A 909 -12.10 21.91 -19.87
CA PRO A 909 -13.23 21.62 -20.74
C PRO A 909 -13.91 20.27 -20.55
N SER A 910 -13.22 19.27 -19.99
CA SER A 910 -13.79 17.95 -19.66
C SER A 910 -15.00 18.04 -18.71
N ASN A 911 -15.08 19.09 -17.88
CA ASN A 911 -16.18 19.29 -16.95
C ASN A 911 -17.50 19.69 -17.62
N THR A 912 -17.49 20.06 -18.90
CA THR A 912 -18.73 20.46 -19.60
C THR A 912 -19.76 19.33 -19.62
N ASN A 913 -19.29 18.09 -19.75
CA ASN A 913 -20.15 16.90 -19.78
C ASN A 913 -21.05 16.83 -18.55
N PHE A 914 -20.51 17.19 -17.38
CA PHE A 914 -21.22 17.20 -16.11
C PHE A 914 -22.47 18.08 -16.16
N PHE A 915 -22.31 19.32 -16.65
CA PHE A 915 -23.37 20.32 -16.68
C PHE A 915 -24.41 20.04 -17.77
N TYR A 916 -23.97 19.60 -18.97
CA TYR A 916 -24.91 19.18 -20.02
C TYR A 916 -25.87 18.10 -19.54
N ASN A 917 -25.35 17.08 -18.84
CA ASN A 917 -26.16 15.99 -18.30
C ASN A 917 -27.09 16.41 -17.16
N ARG A 918 -26.87 17.57 -16.51
CA ARG A 918 -27.56 18.02 -15.29
C ARG A 918 -28.46 19.24 -15.48
N ALA A 919 -28.46 19.85 -16.65
CA ALA A 919 -29.42 20.88 -17.02
C ALA A 919 -30.69 20.26 -17.60
N LYS A 920 -31.85 20.81 -17.22
CA LYS A 920 -33.13 20.50 -17.85
C LYS A 920 -33.10 20.95 -19.31
N ILE A 921 -32.62 22.17 -19.56
CA ILE A 921 -32.52 22.74 -20.91
C ILE A 921 -31.11 23.27 -21.17
N ASN A 922 -30.44 22.74 -22.19
CA ASN A 922 -29.21 23.34 -22.68
C ASN A 922 -29.56 24.35 -23.77
N LEU A 923 -29.20 25.61 -23.54
CA LEU A 923 -29.49 26.70 -24.46
C LEU A 923 -28.43 26.71 -25.57
N ASN A 924 -28.87 26.83 -26.82
CA ASN A 924 -27.97 26.80 -27.96
C ASN A 924 -28.43 27.75 -29.07
N TYR A 925 -27.96 29.00 -29.04
CA TYR A 925 -28.19 29.96 -30.12
C TYR A 925 -26.93 30.20 -30.97
N HIS A 926 -27.14 30.71 -32.18
CA HIS A 926 -26.15 30.90 -33.24
C HIS A 926 -26.02 32.38 -33.65
N LEU A 927 -24.91 32.73 -34.29
CA LEU A 927 -24.71 34.04 -34.88
C LEU A 927 -25.57 34.22 -36.15
N ASP A 928 -25.90 35.46 -36.50
CA ASP A 928 -26.66 35.77 -37.73
C ASP A 928 -26.05 35.13 -38.99
N ILE A 929 -24.71 35.13 -39.10
CA ILE A 929 -24.03 34.51 -40.24
C ILE A 929 -24.25 32.99 -40.32
N GLN A 930 -24.31 32.31 -39.16
CA GLN A 930 -24.59 30.87 -39.07
C GLN A 930 -26.07 30.58 -39.36
N LYS A 931 -26.96 31.55 -39.08
CA LYS A 931 -28.38 31.43 -39.43
C LYS A 931 -28.61 31.62 -40.92
N GLN A 932 -27.88 32.54 -41.55
CA GLN A 932 -28.07 32.90 -42.96
C GLN A 932 -27.37 31.94 -43.94
N ASN A 933 -26.24 31.34 -43.55
CA ASN A 933 -25.44 30.49 -44.42
C ASN A 933 -25.64 28.99 -44.13
N ARG A 934 -25.71 28.17 -45.18
CA ARG A 934 -25.82 26.70 -45.07
C ARG A 934 -24.51 26.00 -44.72
N SER A 935 -23.45 26.73 -44.38
CA SER A 935 -22.10 26.17 -44.28
C SER A 935 -21.69 25.75 -42.86
N GLU A 936 -22.35 26.24 -41.80
CA GLU A 936 -21.86 26.02 -40.44
C GLU A 936 -22.96 26.06 -39.36
N VAL A 937 -22.87 25.12 -38.41
CA VAL A 937 -23.53 25.19 -37.09
C VAL A 937 -22.46 25.08 -36.01
N ASN A 938 -22.74 25.61 -34.81
CA ASN A 938 -21.76 25.56 -33.74
C ASN A 938 -21.58 24.12 -33.21
N GLU A 939 -20.43 23.86 -32.61
CA GLU A 939 -20.04 22.51 -32.14
C GLU A 939 -20.92 22.00 -30.99
N ARG A 940 -21.58 22.89 -30.24
CA ARG A 940 -22.44 22.53 -29.10
C ARG A 940 -23.65 21.73 -29.52
N THR A 941 -24.13 21.99 -30.74
CA THR A 941 -25.19 21.23 -31.39
C THR A 941 -24.91 19.73 -31.32
N PHE A 942 -23.65 19.33 -31.56
CA PHE A 942 -23.23 17.93 -31.49
C PHE A 942 -22.80 17.52 -30.07
N SER A 943 -22.14 18.38 -29.30
CA SER A 943 -21.64 18.00 -27.97
C SER A 943 -22.79 17.74 -26.98
N ILE A 944 -23.83 18.58 -27.00
CA ILE A 944 -25.00 18.41 -26.12
C ILE A 944 -25.75 17.12 -26.47
N ALA A 945 -25.97 16.87 -27.77
CA ALA A 945 -26.60 15.65 -28.25
C ALA A 945 -25.77 14.40 -27.90
N SER A 946 -24.43 14.48 -27.99
CA SER A 946 -23.51 13.41 -27.60
C SER A 946 -23.59 13.04 -26.12
N CYS A 947 -24.05 13.97 -25.27
CA CYS A 947 -24.33 13.74 -23.85
C CYS A 947 -25.72 13.15 -23.59
N GLY A 948 -26.54 12.89 -24.61
CA GLY A 948 -27.94 12.50 -24.41
C GLY A 948 -28.71 13.54 -23.60
N ALA A 949 -28.39 14.82 -23.82
CA ALA A 949 -28.98 15.93 -23.10
C ALA A 949 -29.89 16.76 -24.00
N PHE A 950 -30.95 17.32 -23.40
CA PHE A 950 -31.93 18.11 -24.12
C PHE A 950 -31.36 19.47 -24.48
N GLN A 951 -31.58 19.92 -25.71
CA GLN A 951 -31.19 21.25 -26.17
C GLN A 951 -32.35 21.97 -26.83
N LEU A 952 -32.39 23.27 -26.59
CA LEU A 952 -33.23 24.22 -27.29
C LEU A 952 -32.32 25.03 -28.21
N VAL A 953 -32.62 24.97 -29.51
CA VAL A 953 -31.82 25.59 -30.56
C VAL A 953 -32.62 26.70 -31.23
N ASP A 954 -31.95 27.78 -31.62
CA ASP A 954 -32.51 28.73 -32.59
C ASP A 954 -32.55 28.10 -34.00
N ASN A 955 -32.92 28.85 -35.04
CA ASN A 955 -33.16 28.30 -36.38
C ASN A 955 -32.04 28.62 -37.39
N PRO A 956 -30.87 27.94 -37.35
CA PRO A 956 -29.88 28.06 -38.42
C PRO A 956 -30.21 27.13 -39.58
N LYS A 957 -30.09 27.61 -40.83
CA LYS A 957 -30.51 26.88 -42.04
C LYS A 957 -29.98 25.44 -42.16
N LEU A 958 -28.74 25.20 -41.72
CA LEU A 958 -28.11 23.87 -41.80
C LEU A 958 -28.69 22.87 -40.78
N ILE A 959 -29.42 23.31 -39.75
CA ILE A 959 -29.93 22.41 -38.69
C ILE A 959 -30.86 21.34 -39.25
N TYR A 960 -31.71 21.69 -40.23
CA TYR A 960 -32.71 20.77 -40.79
C TYR A 960 -32.09 19.67 -41.67
N GLU A 961 -30.85 19.85 -42.14
CA GLU A 961 -30.11 18.80 -42.84
C GLU A 961 -29.51 17.78 -41.84
N LEU A 962 -29.30 18.20 -40.59
CA LEU A 962 -28.67 17.44 -39.52
C LEU A 962 -29.69 16.76 -38.59
N TYR A 963 -30.75 17.47 -38.21
CA TYR A 963 -31.76 17.07 -37.22
C TYR A 963 -33.16 17.43 -37.71
N SER A 964 -34.14 16.57 -37.45
CA SER A 964 -35.57 16.86 -37.67
C SER A 964 -36.19 17.40 -36.38
N GLU A 965 -37.45 17.85 -36.47
CA GLU A 965 -38.21 18.34 -35.32
C GLU A 965 -38.44 17.25 -34.24
N ASP A 966 -38.38 15.98 -34.61
CA ASP A 966 -38.43 14.84 -33.69
C ASP A 966 -37.12 14.63 -32.90
N ASP A 967 -36.00 15.13 -33.44
CA ASP A 967 -34.68 15.01 -32.80
C ASP A 967 -34.38 16.19 -31.88
N MET A 968 -34.74 17.41 -32.30
CA MET A 968 -34.39 18.64 -31.58
C MET A 968 -35.53 19.64 -31.56
N VAL A 969 -35.52 20.47 -30.50
CA VAL A 969 -36.43 21.61 -30.41
C VAL A 969 -35.75 22.82 -31.03
N ILE A 970 -36.28 23.26 -32.17
CA ILE A 970 -35.80 24.40 -32.95
C ILE A 970 -36.85 25.51 -32.82
N ALA A 971 -36.45 26.72 -32.44
CA ALA A 971 -37.32 27.89 -32.40
C ALA A 971 -37.00 28.83 -33.57
N ASN A 972 -38.04 29.29 -34.27
CA ASN A 972 -37.92 30.12 -35.47
C ASN A 972 -37.52 31.56 -35.16
N ASP A 973 -37.92 32.07 -33.99
CA ASP A 973 -37.63 33.41 -33.52
C ASP A 973 -37.42 33.44 -31.99
N GLU A 974 -37.06 34.61 -31.46
CA GLU A 974 -36.81 34.82 -30.03
C GLU A 974 -38.05 34.61 -29.15
N TYR A 975 -39.26 34.88 -29.64
CA TYR A 975 -40.49 34.70 -28.86
C TYR A 975 -40.81 33.22 -28.70
N GLU A 976 -40.74 32.48 -29.80
CA GLU A 976 -40.92 31.03 -29.80
C GLU A 976 -39.83 30.34 -28.98
N TYR A 977 -38.61 30.87 -28.96
CA TYR A 977 -37.52 30.35 -28.14
C TYR A 977 -37.85 30.44 -26.65
N ILE A 978 -38.40 31.57 -26.18
CA ILE A 978 -38.83 31.73 -24.78
C ILE A 978 -40.05 30.84 -24.48
N GLU A 979 -41.04 30.79 -25.36
CA GLU A 979 -42.22 29.93 -25.18
C GLU A 979 -41.82 28.45 -25.06
N LYS A 980 -40.96 27.97 -25.96
CA LYS A 980 -40.42 26.61 -25.93
C LYS A 980 -39.58 26.35 -24.69
N PHE A 981 -38.81 27.34 -24.22
CA PHE A 981 -38.10 27.22 -22.94
C PHE A 981 -39.07 26.98 -21.77
N GLU A 982 -40.08 27.84 -21.62
CA GLU A 982 -41.06 27.76 -20.52
C GLU A 982 -41.88 26.46 -20.59
N TYR A 983 -42.29 26.05 -21.80
CA TYR A 983 -42.97 24.79 -22.05
C TYR A 983 -42.10 23.59 -21.66
N TYR A 984 -40.91 23.48 -22.25
CA TYR A 984 -40.07 22.31 -22.05
C TYR A 984 -39.48 22.25 -20.66
N LEU A 985 -39.47 23.33 -19.86
CA LEU A 985 -38.95 23.31 -18.49
C LEU A 985 -39.69 22.29 -17.60
N ASN A 986 -40.97 22.05 -17.89
CA ASN A 986 -41.85 21.18 -17.11
C ASN A 986 -42.24 19.86 -17.83
N LYS A 987 -41.54 19.49 -18.92
CA LYS A 987 -41.84 18.30 -19.74
C LYS A 987 -40.70 17.26 -19.79
N PRO A 988 -40.39 16.58 -18.67
CA PRO A 988 -39.23 15.69 -18.58
C PRO A 988 -39.22 14.54 -19.61
N LEU A 989 -40.36 13.90 -19.85
CA LEU A 989 -40.43 12.74 -20.77
C LEU A 989 -40.18 13.15 -22.23
N GLU A 990 -40.82 14.22 -22.69
CA GLU A 990 -40.63 14.75 -24.06
C GLU A 990 -39.18 15.23 -24.27
N ARG A 991 -38.58 15.83 -23.25
CA ARG A 991 -37.16 16.22 -23.30
C ARG A 991 -36.26 15.00 -23.49
N LEU A 992 -36.51 13.92 -22.74
CA LEU A 992 -35.69 12.71 -22.82
C LEU A 992 -35.85 11.98 -24.15
N GLU A 993 -37.06 11.93 -24.70
CA GLU A 993 -37.31 11.37 -26.03
C GLU A 993 -36.50 12.09 -27.11
N LYS A 994 -36.57 13.43 -27.15
CA LYS A 994 -35.77 14.22 -28.10
C LYS A 994 -34.26 14.05 -27.85
N SER A 995 -33.84 13.97 -26.59
CA SER A 995 -32.44 13.72 -26.23
C SER A 995 -31.94 12.37 -26.76
N TYR A 996 -32.76 11.33 -26.70
CA TYR A 996 -32.44 10.00 -27.23
C TYR A 996 -32.31 10.04 -28.76
N ASN A 997 -33.26 10.66 -29.46
CA ASN A 997 -33.27 10.77 -30.91
C ASN A 997 -32.02 11.53 -31.41
N ALA A 998 -31.73 12.69 -30.82
CA ALA A 998 -30.53 13.47 -31.13
C ALA A 998 -29.23 12.70 -30.87
N LEU A 999 -29.12 12.00 -29.73
CA LEU A 999 -27.96 11.17 -29.38
C LEU A 999 -27.72 10.09 -30.45
N VAL A 1000 -28.76 9.31 -30.75
CA VAL A 1000 -28.70 8.22 -31.73
C VAL A 1000 -28.31 8.77 -33.10
N LYS A 1001 -28.88 9.89 -33.53
CA LYS A 1001 -28.58 10.50 -34.82
C LYS A 1001 -27.15 11.01 -34.92
N THR A 1002 -26.64 11.63 -33.85
CA THR A 1002 -25.26 12.14 -33.75
C THR A 1002 -24.22 11.03 -33.92
N TYR A 1003 -24.48 9.85 -33.37
CA TYR A 1003 -23.55 8.70 -33.43
C TYR A 1003 -23.77 7.78 -34.64
N LYS A 1004 -24.95 7.78 -35.28
CA LYS A 1004 -25.26 6.88 -36.42
C LYS A 1004 -25.06 7.49 -37.80
N LYS A 1005 -25.21 8.82 -37.97
CA LYS A 1005 -25.02 9.48 -39.27
C LYS A 1005 -23.58 10.02 -39.42
N ASP A 1006 -23.19 10.38 -40.64
CA ASP A 1006 -21.93 11.04 -41.00
C ASP A 1006 -21.79 12.48 -40.43
N TYR A 1007 -22.26 12.73 -39.20
CA TYR A 1007 -22.36 14.06 -38.59
C TYR A 1007 -21.80 14.12 -37.15
N SER A 1008 -20.98 13.15 -36.76
CA SER A 1008 -20.31 13.19 -35.45
C SER A 1008 -19.22 14.26 -35.40
N LEU A 1009 -18.84 14.66 -34.19
CA LEU A 1009 -17.69 15.55 -33.96
C LEU A 1009 -16.39 14.99 -34.59
N PHE A 1010 -16.20 13.66 -34.58
CA PHE A 1010 -15.08 13.00 -35.28
C PHE A 1010 -15.13 13.21 -36.79
N LYS A 1011 -16.33 13.24 -37.36
CA LYS A 1011 -16.54 13.43 -38.80
C LYS A 1011 -16.28 14.87 -39.23
N VAL A 1012 -16.65 15.84 -38.39
CA VAL A 1012 -16.27 17.25 -38.58
C VAL A 1012 -14.74 17.39 -38.65
N LEU A 1013 -14.04 16.79 -37.68
CA LEU A 1013 -12.57 16.80 -37.64
C LEU A 1013 -11.96 16.02 -38.82
N GLU A 1014 -12.54 14.89 -39.22
CA GLU A 1014 -12.11 14.14 -40.39
C GLU A 1014 -12.26 14.94 -41.69
N ASN A 1015 -13.40 15.62 -41.88
CA ASN A 1015 -13.61 16.44 -43.07
C ASN A 1015 -12.58 17.58 -43.10
N PHE A 1016 -12.29 18.20 -41.94
CA PHE A 1016 -11.21 19.16 -41.80
C PHE A 1016 -9.84 18.56 -42.19
N LEU A 1017 -9.50 17.37 -41.70
CA LEU A 1017 -8.25 16.67 -42.06
C LEU A 1017 -8.16 16.37 -43.56
N LYS A 1018 -9.26 15.96 -44.21
CA LYS A 1018 -9.30 15.71 -45.67
C LYS A 1018 -9.04 16.96 -46.49
N LEU A 1019 -9.44 18.14 -46.01
CA LEU A 1019 -9.17 19.41 -46.66
C LEU A 1019 -7.70 19.84 -46.50
N MET A 1020 -7.00 19.34 -45.48
CA MET A 1020 -5.56 19.54 -45.29
C MET A 1020 -4.68 18.62 -46.14
N VAL A 1021 -5.23 17.58 -46.78
CA VAL A 1021 -4.55 16.73 -47.79
C VAL A 1021 -4.77 17.33 -49.15
#